data_AF-A0A1D8PGZ0-F1
#
_entry.id   AF-A0A1D8PGZ0-F1
#
_cell.length_a   1.000
_cell.length_b   1.000
_cell.length_c   1.000
_cell.angle_alpha   90.00
_cell.angle_beta   90.00
_cell.angle_gamma   90.00
#
_symmetry.space_group_name_H-M   'P 1'
#
loop_
_entity.id
_entity.type
_entity.pdbx_description
1 polymer ?
#
loop_
_entity_poly.entity_id
_entity_poly.type
_entity_poly.pdbx_seq_one_letter_code
_entity_poly.pdbx_strand_id
1 'polypeptide(L)'
;MLLPKRLLRSLIYLIFFLTVSLFLLLLANKHQIIEINKYIPFDIFGTAAPLFFQPPSDSFIVDISFDNCFKFSFNNKRCGLPDINKGLLGDKAQWYRLRKDICLGSSWSKKQYLNYKKIKHDKYEEYLSAGKKNNKNVVDEVIIDIAVADPVNDVKIKGNEKLKLPKHIIQTFHNKQVYDDDTHASFTEQNTNNIVNAAPVDDQIQAELESEGNKDVATAEENRKEEESKKEQDDERKDAAQEDAKEKGKEAEKLKQSSEQNDNDQPKDFEEEIKPESPKDEKKDKREIVTNRNDLNRVLYVPKMEAVLKSGWRYKSNGIWLKYGPHSSKNAVSAIDLLFGYETVDPRPNWNLIKTPIIGVSNPSDLPAYITFRRGPKIDYKKEIGTTLTMNSEDKFKILQIADLHFSTGYGKCLDPQPPSSAKGCKADSRTLEFINKVLDLEKPDMVVLTGDQIFGDASPDSESSAFKALNPFVERKIPFAITVGNHDDEGSLKREEIMGLYADMPYSVAAMGPASIDGFGNYVVTVQGKSSKATALSLYFVDSHAYSKTPKVTPGYDWIKENQLIYLKQEAESIQNSVEKYRKSNKIPLAMAFFHIPLPEFRNLNQPFIGENREGVTAPRYNSGARQVLSEIGVSVASVGHDHCNDYCLQDTQQSSSPGDNKMWLCFGGGAGLGGYGGYNGYIRRMRVYELDTSKGEIKTWKRTEDNPGNIIDEQVLVSNGDVVNW
;
A
#
# COMPACT_ATOMS: atom_id res chain seq x y z
N MET A 1 -18.26 52.87 -3.49
CA MET A 1 -17.34 53.78 -4.21
C MET A 1 -17.15 53.20 -5.61
N LEU A 2 -17.65 53.85 -6.66
CA LEU A 2 -17.54 53.34 -8.04
C LEU A 2 -16.13 53.61 -8.58
N LEU A 3 -15.54 52.63 -9.28
CA LEU A 3 -14.24 52.82 -9.93
C LEU A 3 -14.30 53.98 -10.94
N PRO A 4 -13.25 54.83 -11.02
CA PRO A 4 -13.19 55.89 -12.03
C PRO A 4 -13.37 55.32 -13.44
N LYS A 5 -14.17 55.98 -14.29
CA LYS A 5 -14.51 55.49 -15.65
C LYS A 5 -13.27 55.12 -16.49
N ARG A 6 -12.14 55.81 -16.30
CA ARG A 6 -10.84 55.47 -16.93
C ARG A 6 -10.32 54.10 -16.51
N LEU A 7 -10.30 53.81 -15.20
CA LEU A 7 -9.85 52.51 -14.67
C LEU A 7 -10.77 51.38 -15.12
N LEU A 8 -12.09 51.58 -15.06
CA LEU A 8 -13.06 50.59 -15.55
C LEU A 8 -12.83 50.26 -17.03
N ARG A 9 -12.59 51.28 -17.87
CA ARG A 9 -12.32 51.11 -19.31
C ARG A 9 -11.00 50.38 -19.56
N SER A 10 -9.94 50.69 -18.81
CA SER A 10 -8.66 49.96 -18.88
C SER A 10 -8.80 48.50 -18.44
N LEU A 11 -9.60 48.23 -17.40
CA LEU A 11 -9.87 46.86 -16.95
C LEU A 11 -10.63 46.05 -18.01
N ILE A 12 -11.62 46.66 -18.67
CA ILE A 12 -12.35 46.04 -19.79
C ILE A 12 -11.40 45.71 -20.95
N TYR A 13 -10.50 46.62 -21.32
CA TYR A 13 -9.51 46.35 -22.37
C TYR A 13 -8.51 45.26 -21.98
N LEU A 14 -8.07 45.20 -20.72
CA LEU A 14 -7.20 44.14 -20.22
C LEU A 14 -7.89 42.77 -20.24
N ILE A 15 -9.14 42.70 -19.77
CA ILE A 15 -9.95 41.47 -19.80
C ILE A 15 -10.16 41.00 -21.23
N PHE A 16 -10.52 41.91 -22.15
CA PHE A 16 -10.69 41.59 -23.57
C PHE A 16 -9.38 41.11 -24.23
N PHE A 17 -8.25 41.74 -23.93
CA PHE A 17 -6.95 41.31 -24.44
C PHE A 17 -6.57 39.92 -23.92
N LEU A 18 -6.80 39.65 -22.63
CA LEU A 18 -6.54 38.34 -22.02
C LEU A 18 -7.44 37.24 -22.59
N THR A 19 -8.74 37.50 -22.79
CA THR A 19 -9.64 36.49 -23.38
C THR A 19 -9.32 36.21 -24.84
N VAL A 20 -9.00 37.22 -25.65
CA VAL A 20 -8.56 37.03 -27.04
C VAL A 20 -7.22 36.29 -27.10
N SER A 21 -6.26 36.65 -26.25
CA SER A 21 -4.95 35.96 -26.20
C SER A 21 -5.08 34.50 -25.79
N LEU A 22 -5.91 34.21 -24.76
CA LEU A 22 -6.19 32.85 -24.33
C LEU A 22 -6.90 32.04 -25.43
N PHE A 23 -7.86 32.64 -26.14
CA PHE A 23 -8.56 31.99 -27.24
C PHE A 23 -7.63 31.67 -28.42
N LEU A 24 -6.73 32.60 -28.78
CA LEU A 24 -5.72 32.38 -29.82
C LEU A 24 -4.70 31.32 -29.42
N LEU A 25 -4.25 31.28 -28.15
CA LEU A 25 -3.40 30.22 -27.62
C LEU A 25 -4.09 28.85 -27.71
N LEU A 26 -5.35 28.75 -27.26
CA LEU A 26 -6.12 27.50 -27.32
C LEU A 26 -6.37 27.05 -28.77
N LEU A 27 -6.60 27.97 -29.71
CA LEU A 27 -6.67 27.66 -31.15
C LEU A 27 -5.32 27.18 -31.70
N ALA A 28 -4.22 27.86 -31.36
CA ALA A 28 -2.88 27.45 -31.78
C ALA A 28 -2.52 26.06 -31.25
N ASN A 29 -2.90 25.73 -30.01
CA ASN A 29 -2.75 24.40 -29.43
C ASN A 29 -3.64 23.36 -30.11
N LYS A 30 -4.91 23.69 -30.40
CA LYS A 30 -5.83 22.83 -31.15
C LYS A 30 -5.34 22.53 -32.57
N HIS A 31 -4.63 23.47 -33.20
CA HIS A 31 -4.03 23.33 -34.52
C HIS A 31 -2.54 22.93 -34.49
N GLN A 32 -2.01 22.49 -33.34
CA GLN A 32 -0.63 22.02 -33.16
C GLN A 32 0.48 23.03 -33.56
N ILE A 33 0.16 24.34 -33.59
CA ILE A 33 1.12 25.42 -33.87
C ILE A 33 1.98 25.71 -32.62
N ILE A 34 1.42 25.53 -31.42
CA ILE A 34 2.10 25.74 -30.13
C ILE A 34 1.66 24.64 -29.16
N GLU A 35 2.61 23.91 -28.60
CA GLU A 35 2.39 23.01 -27.46
C GLU A 35 2.32 23.80 -26.14
N ILE A 36 1.12 24.17 -25.68
CA ILE A 36 0.95 24.90 -24.40
C ILE A 36 1.53 24.10 -23.23
N ASN A 37 1.47 22.78 -23.30
CA ASN A 37 2.05 21.83 -22.36
C ASN A 37 3.57 21.96 -22.17
N LYS A 38 4.31 22.57 -23.10
CA LYS A 38 5.73 22.90 -22.91
C LYS A 38 5.97 24.17 -22.09
N TYR A 39 4.99 25.06 -21.97
CA TYR A 39 5.15 26.41 -21.38
C TYR A 39 4.34 26.64 -20.11
N ILE A 40 3.24 25.91 -19.94
CA ILE A 40 2.45 25.87 -18.72
C ILE A 40 2.59 24.45 -18.17
N PRO A 41 3.30 24.23 -17.05
CA PRO A 41 3.29 22.92 -16.39
C PRO A 41 1.85 22.59 -16.01
N PHE A 42 1.34 21.47 -16.54
CA PHE A 42 -0.09 21.09 -16.45
C PHE A 42 -0.52 20.60 -15.05
N ASP A 43 0.26 20.90 -14.01
CA ASP A 43 -0.04 20.62 -12.61
C ASP A 43 -1.29 21.34 -12.07
N ILE A 44 -1.89 22.24 -12.86
CA ILE A 44 -3.17 22.87 -12.58
C ILE A 44 -4.36 21.97 -13.00
N PHE A 45 -4.17 20.98 -13.89
CA PHE A 45 -5.28 20.24 -14.52
C PHE A 45 -5.07 18.73 -14.79
N GLY A 46 -3.94 18.07 -14.48
CA GLY A 46 -3.80 16.64 -14.87
C GLY A 46 -2.80 15.73 -14.16
N THR A 47 -2.09 16.15 -13.10
CA THR A 47 -1.01 15.33 -12.49
C THR A 47 -1.18 15.03 -11.00
N ALA A 48 -1.98 15.82 -10.27
CA ALA A 48 -2.32 15.52 -8.90
C ALA A 48 -3.41 14.43 -8.85
N ALA A 49 -3.19 13.40 -8.03
CA ALA A 49 -4.30 12.59 -7.53
C ALA A 49 -5.39 13.49 -6.95
N PRO A 50 -6.65 13.01 -6.87
CA PRO A 50 -7.68 13.72 -6.13
C PRO A 50 -7.12 14.15 -4.77
N LEU A 51 -7.21 15.45 -4.46
CA LEU A 51 -6.68 16.09 -3.24
C LEU A 51 -7.18 15.46 -1.93
N PHE A 52 -8.07 14.47 -2.02
CA PHE A 52 -8.53 13.58 -0.98
C PHE A 52 -7.39 12.75 -0.34
N PHE A 53 -6.59 12.01 -1.12
CA PHE A 53 -5.57 11.09 -0.58
C PHE A 53 -4.35 11.81 0.01
N GLN A 54 -4.09 13.03 -0.48
CA GLN A 54 -3.00 13.89 -0.06
C GLN A 54 -3.48 15.35 0.04
N PRO A 55 -4.22 15.70 1.11
CA PRO A 55 -4.76 17.04 1.25
C PRO A 55 -3.65 18.08 1.45
N PRO A 56 -3.86 19.33 1.00
CA PRO A 56 -2.90 20.41 1.21
C PRO A 56 -2.57 20.63 2.69
N SER A 57 -1.30 20.92 2.99
CA SER A 57 -0.84 21.34 4.31
C SER A 57 -0.92 22.86 4.47
N ASP A 58 -2.05 23.48 4.11
CA ASP A 58 -2.30 24.93 4.23
C ASP A 58 -2.99 25.33 5.55
N SER A 59 -3.28 24.33 6.39
CA SER A 59 -4.12 24.43 7.57
C SER A 59 -3.57 23.59 8.73
N PHE A 60 -3.67 24.11 9.95
CA PHE A 60 -3.47 23.34 11.18
C PHE A 60 -4.74 22.63 11.57
N ILE A 61 -4.65 21.38 12.04
CA ILE A 61 -5.76 20.67 12.67
C ILE A 61 -5.73 20.94 14.18
N VAL A 62 -6.88 21.32 14.74
CA VAL A 62 -7.02 21.86 16.10
C VAL A 62 -7.98 21.06 16.98
N ASP A 63 -8.85 20.24 16.38
CA ASP A 63 -9.75 19.37 17.13
C ASP A 63 -10.21 18.18 16.25
N ILE A 64 -10.73 17.13 16.87
CA ILE A 64 -11.46 16.03 16.20
C ILE A 64 -12.78 15.72 16.93
N SER A 65 -13.68 14.99 16.29
CA SER A 65 -14.92 14.47 16.88
C SER A 65 -15.47 13.29 16.08
N PHE A 66 -16.36 12.51 16.70
CA PHE A 66 -17.07 11.40 16.06
C PHE A 66 -18.56 11.67 16.15
N ASP A 67 -19.25 11.74 15.00
CA ASP A 67 -20.66 12.09 14.95
C ASP A 67 -21.45 11.11 14.10
N ASN A 68 -22.62 10.74 14.60
CA ASN A 68 -23.56 9.90 13.87
C ASN A 68 -24.37 10.74 12.88
N CYS A 69 -24.59 10.18 11.70
CA CYS A 69 -25.58 10.65 10.75
C CYS A 69 -26.68 9.58 10.64
N PHE A 70 -27.93 9.89 10.99
CA PHE A 70 -29.03 8.93 10.96
C PHE A 70 -29.72 8.89 9.58
N LYS A 71 -30.30 7.74 9.21
CA LYS A 71 -30.87 7.45 7.88
C LYS A 71 -31.74 8.58 7.29
N PHE A 72 -32.65 9.12 8.09
CA PHE A 72 -33.58 10.20 7.69
C PHE A 72 -32.88 11.51 7.29
N SER A 73 -31.62 11.69 7.69
CA SER A 73 -30.81 12.88 7.46
C SER A 73 -29.68 12.67 6.44
N PHE A 74 -29.57 11.51 5.78
CA PHE A 74 -28.51 11.23 4.80
C PHE A 74 -28.44 12.27 3.66
N ASN A 75 -29.57 12.85 3.26
CA ASN A 75 -29.64 13.89 2.23
C ASN A 75 -29.17 15.27 2.72
N ASN A 76 -29.05 15.49 4.04
CA ASN A 76 -28.53 16.73 4.60
C ASN A 76 -27.00 16.74 4.55
N LYS A 77 -26.42 17.66 3.76
CA LYS A 77 -24.97 17.83 3.59
C LYS A 77 -24.22 18.11 4.91
N ARG A 78 -24.90 18.59 5.96
CA ARG A 78 -24.34 18.79 7.32
C ARG A 78 -24.61 17.64 8.31
N CYS A 79 -25.23 16.55 7.88
CA CYS A 79 -25.47 15.40 8.74
C CYS A 79 -24.15 14.76 9.21
N GLY A 80 -24.02 14.44 10.51
CA GLY A 80 -22.76 13.94 11.07
C GLY A 80 -21.61 14.95 11.04
N LEU A 81 -21.89 16.26 11.00
CA LEU A 81 -20.93 17.32 11.36
C LEU A 81 -21.31 17.92 12.72
N PRO A 82 -20.35 18.32 13.56
CA PRO A 82 -20.63 19.07 14.78
C PRO A 82 -21.27 20.45 14.50
N ASP A 83 -21.79 21.05 15.57
CA ASP A 83 -22.06 22.49 15.56
C ASP A 83 -20.75 23.28 15.38
N ILE A 84 -20.82 24.40 14.66
CA ILE A 84 -19.64 25.21 14.32
C ILE A 84 -18.91 25.76 15.55
N ASN A 85 -19.64 26.04 16.63
CA ASN A 85 -19.09 26.60 17.87
C ASN A 85 -18.48 25.52 18.79
N LYS A 86 -18.75 24.24 18.56
CA LYS A 86 -18.18 23.15 19.36
C LYS A 86 -16.69 22.97 19.07
N GLY A 87 -15.94 22.57 20.09
CA GLY A 87 -14.51 22.28 19.99
C GLY A 87 -13.61 23.51 19.95
N LEU A 88 -12.30 23.28 19.92
CA LEU A 88 -11.30 24.34 20.02
C LEU A 88 -11.49 25.45 18.95
N LEU A 89 -11.12 26.69 19.30
CA LEU A 89 -11.27 27.91 18.50
C LEU A 89 -12.71 28.37 18.14
N GLY A 90 -13.76 27.62 18.47
CA GLY A 90 -15.15 28.02 18.16
C GLY A 90 -15.37 28.25 16.67
N ASP A 91 -16.07 29.33 16.31
CA ASP A 91 -16.40 29.72 14.93
C ASP A 91 -15.20 30.11 14.04
N LYS A 92 -14.01 30.32 14.63
CA LYS A 92 -12.79 30.74 13.91
C LYS A 92 -12.14 29.61 13.12
N ALA A 93 -12.43 28.36 13.49
CA ALA A 93 -11.97 27.17 12.79
C ALA A 93 -13.18 26.38 12.28
N GLN A 94 -13.02 25.69 11.16
CA GLN A 94 -14.12 25.03 10.48
C GLN A 94 -14.02 23.51 10.63
N TRP A 95 -15.15 22.86 10.91
CA TRP A 95 -15.28 21.40 10.90
C TRP A 95 -15.36 20.85 9.48
N TYR A 96 -14.61 19.78 9.23
CA TYR A 96 -14.61 18.99 8.01
C TYR A 96 -14.92 17.53 8.37
N ARG A 97 -15.83 16.93 7.60
CA ARG A 97 -16.23 15.52 7.74
C ARG A 97 -15.40 14.68 6.80
N LEU A 98 -14.71 13.68 7.32
CA LEU A 98 -14.06 12.67 6.50
C LEU A 98 -15.12 11.97 5.65
N ARG A 99 -14.81 11.62 4.39
CA ARG A 99 -15.82 11.02 3.50
C ARG A 99 -16.15 9.56 3.87
N LYS A 100 -15.23 8.88 4.54
CA LYS A 100 -15.34 7.47 4.94
C LYS A 100 -16.38 7.30 6.06
N ASP A 101 -17.30 6.38 5.86
CA ASP A 101 -18.24 5.91 6.89
C ASP A 101 -17.56 4.82 7.71
N ILE A 102 -17.46 4.99 9.02
CA ILE A 102 -16.82 4.04 9.92
C ILE A 102 -17.60 2.72 9.97
N CYS A 103 -18.90 2.74 9.68
CA CYS A 103 -19.71 1.54 9.53
C CYS A 103 -19.43 0.77 8.23
N LEU A 104 -18.60 1.29 7.32
CA LEU A 104 -18.33 0.73 5.99
C LEU A 104 -19.63 0.38 5.20
N GLY A 105 -20.68 1.19 5.35
CA GLY A 105 -21.99 0.96 4.72
C GLY A 105 -22.84 -0.17 5.31
N SER A 106 -22.31 -1.01 6.21
CA SER A 106 -23.01 -2.17 6.80
C SER A 106 -24.17 -1.81 7.73
N SER A 107 -24.18 -0.58 8.27
CA SER A 107 -25.23 -0.10 9.17
C SER A 107 -26.42 0.52 8.42
N TRP A 108 -27.58 -0.12 8.51
CA TRP A 108 -28.81 0.30 7.83
C TRP A 108 -29.50 1.54 8.43
N SER A 109 -29.19 1.90 9.67
CA SER A 109 -29.89 2.93 10.47
C SER A 109 -29.11 4.23 10.63
N LYS A 110 -27.77 4.16 10.62
CA LYS A 110 -26.86 5.29 10.77
C LYS A 110 -25.53 5.08 10.05
N LYS A 111 -24.88 6.17 9.68
CA LYS A 111 -23.44 6.24 9.35
C LYS A 111 -22.71 6.92 10.50
N GLN A 112 -21.43 6.63 10.70
CA GLN A 112 -20.61 7.30 11.71
C GLN A 112 -19.37 7.89 11.04
N TYR A 113 -19.07 9.15 11.34
CA TYR A 113 -17.98 9.87 10.68
C TYR A 113 -16.95 10.38 11.68
N LEU A 114 -15.68 10.31 11.29
CA LEU A 114 -14.62 11.13 11.88
C LEU A 114 -14.73 12.55 11.30
N ASN A 115 -14.74 13.53 12.20
CA ASN A 115 -14.70 14.94 11.90
C ASN A 115 -13.39 15.53 12.43
N TYR A 116 -12.79 16.45 11.69
CA TYR A 116 -11.61 17.21 12.12
C TYR A 116 -11.83 18.70 11.89
N LYS A 117 -11.34 19.51 12.82
CA LYS A 117 -11.47 20.97 12.79
C LYS A 117 -10.15 21.58 12.36
N LYS A 118 -10.19 22.43 11.33
CA LYS A 118 -8.97 23.07 10.81
C LYS A 118 -9.12 24.58 10.64
N ILE A 119 -7.98 25.25 10.68
CA ILE A 119 -7.82 26.69 10.42
C ILE A 119 -6.60 26.90 9.54
N LYS A 120 -6.71 27.76 8.53
CA LYS A 120 -5.60 28.08 7.63
C LYS A 120 -4.46 28.75 8.41
N HIS A 121 -3.21 28.54 7.97
CA HIS A 121 -2.04 29.08 8.67
C HIS A 121 -2.09 30.62 8.81
N ASP A 122 -2.45 31.34 7.75
CA ASP A 122 -2.63 32.80 7.76
C ASP A 122 -3.70 33.25 8.77
N LYS A 123 -4.84 32.54 8.82
CA LYS A 123 -5.93 32.84 9.76
C LYS A 123 -5.62 32.46 11.20
N TYR A 124 -4.76 31.48 11.43
CA TYR A 124 -4.26 31.18 12.77
C TYR A 124 -3.34 32.30 13.27
N GLU A 125 -2.41 32.77 12.43
CA GLU A 125 -1.51 33.89 12.75
C GLU A 125 -2.25 35.21 12.99
N GLU A 126 -3.29 35.51 12.18
CA GLU A 126 -4.20 36.63 12.42
C GLU A 126 -4.90 36.50 13.79
N TYR A 127 -5.38 35.30 14.15
CA TYR A 127 -6.03 35.03 15.43
C TYR A 127 -5.08 35.20 16.62
N LEU A 128 -3.87 34.63 16.58
CA LEU A 128 -2.86 34.79 17.63
C LEU A 128 -2.46 36.27 17.79
N SER A 129 -2.25 36.97 16.69
CA SER A 129 -1.87 38.39 16.67
C SER A 129 -2.99 39.29 17.22
N ALA A 130 -4.24 39.03 16.86
CA ALA A 130 -5.41 39.74 17.39
C ALA A 130 -5.63 39.43 18.88
N GLY A 131 -5.30 38.22 19.35
CA GLY A 131 -5.31 37.87 20.77
C GLY A 131 -4.34 38.73 21.58
N LYS A 132 -3.06 38.71 21.18
CA LYS A 132 -1.98 39.50 21.77
C LYS A 132 -2.30 41.00 21.77
N LYS A 133 -2.77 41.55 20.64
CA LYS A 133 -3.11 42.98 20.51
C LYS A 133 -4.25 43.42 21.44
N ASN A 134 -5.22 42.56 21.72
CA ASN A 134 -6.39 42.87 22.55
C ASN A 134 -6.21 42.48 24.03
N ASN A 135 -4.98 42.18 24.47
CA ASN A 135 -4.67 41.70 25.82
C ASN A 135 -5.51 40.48 26.26
N LYS A 136 -5.89 39.63 25.29
CA LYS A 136 -6.59 38.36 25.56
C LYS A 136 -5.56 37.24 25.67
N ASN A 137 -5.65 36.44 26.72
CA ASN A 137 -4.85 35.22 26.89
C ASN A 137 -5.27 34.17 25.85
N VAL A 138 -4.74 34.31 24.63
CA VAL A 138 -4.83 33.32 23.56
C VAL A 138 -3.66 32.36 23.71
N VAL A 139 -3.98 31.07 23.85
CA VAL A 139 -2.99 29.99 23.89
C VAL A 139 -2.69 29.56 22.47
N ASP A 140 -1.40 29.46 22.15
CA ASP A 140 -0.91 28.83 20.93
C ASP A 140 -0.94 27.31 21.11
N GLU A 141 -2.03 26.71 20.66
CA GLU A 141 -2.23 25.26 20.68
C GLU A 141 -2.91 24.73 19.40
N VAL A 142 -2.25 23.76 18.79
CA VAL A 142 -2.75 22.91 17.69
C VAL A 142 -2.41 21.44 18.00
N ILE A 143 -3.00 20.49 17.28
CA ILE A 143 -2.66 19.08 17.46
C ILE A 143 -1.27 18.82 16.87
N ILE A 144 -0.38 18.21 17.67
CA ILE A 144 0.98 17.80 17.25
C ILE A 144 1.19 16.27 17.35
N ASP A 145 0.33 15.56 18.06
CA ASP A 145 0.37 14.10 18.20
C ASP A 145 -1.01 13.54 18.54
N ILE A 146 -1.24 12.27 18.22
CA ILE A 146 -2.49 11.54 18.47
C ILE A 146 -2.11 10.16 19.01
N ALA A 147 -2.81 9.71 20.06
CA ALA A 147 -2.70 8.35 20.60
C ALA A 147 -4.08 7.72 20.71
N VAL A 148 -4.15 6.39 20.62
CA VAL A 148 -5.38 5.62 20.85
C VAL A 148 -5.07 4.63 21.97
N ALA A 149 -5.96 4.55 22.95
CA ALA A 149 -5.87 3.59 24.05
C ALA A 149 -6.20 2.17 23.57
N ASP A 150 -5.45 1.20 24.07
CA ASP A 150 -5.70 -0.24 23.99
C ASP A 150 -6.09 -0.71 25.40
N PRO A 151 -7.39 -0.74 25.76
CA PRO A 151 -7.80 -1.06 27.13
C PRO A 151 -7.32 -2.42 27.63
N VAL A 152 -7.09 -3.38 26.71
CA VAL A 152 -6.66 -4.74 27.03
C VAL A 152 -5.17 -4.78 27.36
N ASN A 153 -4.33 -4.00 26.67
CA ASN A 153 -2.88 -4.04 26.85
C ASN A 153 -2.32 -2.88 27.68
N ASP A 154 -2.97 -1.72 27.72
CA ASP A 154 -2.54 -0.58 28.54
C ASP A 154 -2.69 -0.87 30.05
N VAL A 155 -3.75 -1.58 30.45
CA VAL A 155 -3.99 -1.99 31.84
C VAL A 155 -2.92 -2.96 32.36
N LYS A 156 -2.26 -3.72 31.47
CA LYS A 156 -1.17 -4.65 31.83
C LYS A 156 0.14 -3.94 32.19
N ILE A 157 0.25 -2.63 31.97
CA ILE A 157 1.41 -1.84 32.36
C ILE A 157 1.30 -1.54 33.87
N LYS A 158 2.22 -2.09 34.66
CA LYS A 158 2.26 -1.91 36.12
C LYS A 158 2.20 -0.42 36.51
N GLY A 159 1.23 -0.04 37.34
CA GLY A 159 0.95 1.34 37.77
C GLY A 159 -0.05 2.10 36.87
N ASN A 160 -0.48 1.52 35.74
CA ASN A 160 -1.43 2.13 34.80
C ASN A 160 -2.87 1.60 34.96
N GLU A 161 -3.11 0.67 35.88
CA GLU A 161 -4.37 -0.07 36.04
C GLU A 161 -5.57 0.88 36.24
N LYS A 162 -5.33 1.99 36.96
CA LYS A 162 -6.32 3.05 37.22
C LYS A 162 -6.37 4.14 36.15
N LEU A 163 -5.22 4.57 35.62
CA LEU A 163 -5.19 5.71 34.69
C LEU A 163 -5.51 5.31 33.24
N LYS A 164 -5.30 4.05 32.86
CA LYS A 164 -5.55 3.50 31.52
C LYS A 164 -4.97 4.37 30.40
N LEU A 165 -3.78 4.93 30.63
CA LEU A 165 -3.09 5.77 29.65
C LEU A 165 -2.59 4.91 28.49
N PRO A 166 -2.73 5.35 27.23
CA PRO A 166 -2.08 4.72 26.09
C PRO A 166 -0.59 4.50 26.33
N LYS A 167 -0.10 3.29 26.05
CA LYS A 167 1.32 2.92 26.09
C LYS A 167 2.20 3.94 25.35
N HIS A 168 1.73 4.48 24.22
CA HIS A 168 2.39 5.56 23.48
C HIS A 168 2.60 6.81 24.34
N ILE A 169 1.58 7.27 25.08
CA ILE A 169 1.69 8.42 25.98
C ILE A 169 2.78 8.17 27.02
N ILE A 170 2.72 7.01 27.68
CA ILE A 170 3.73 6.60 28.68
C ILE A 170 5.13 6.63 28.06
N GLN A 171 5.33 5.98 26.91
CA GLN A 171 6.59 5.99 26.17
C GLN A 171 7.07 7.41 25.80
N THR A 172 6.19 8.37 25.52
CA THR A 172 6.61 9.75 25.24
C THR A 172 7.26 10.48 26.43
N PHE A 173 7.05 10.02 27.67
CA PHE A 173 7.79 10.52 28.84
C PHE A 173 9.19 9.86 28.94
N HIS A 174 9.30 8.58 28.59
CA HIS A 174 10.55 7.80 28.65
C HIS A 174 11.54 8.16 27.55
N ASN A 175 11.07 8.48 26.35
CA ASN A 175 11.93 8.78 25.19
C ASN A 175 12.86 9.99 25.37
N LYS A 176 12.69 10.79 26.44
CA LYS A 176 13.53 11.94 26.78
C LYS A 176 14.56 11.66 27.88
N GLN A 177 14.56 10.48 28.48
CA GLN A 177 15.44 10.13 29.59
C GLN A 177 16.51 9.11 29.17
N VAL A 178 17.71 9.30 29.70
CA VAL A 178 18.72 8.22 29.74
C VAL A 178 18.20 7.16 30.71
N TYR A 179 18.41 5.89 30.38
CA TYR A 179 17.95 4.78 31.21
C TYR A 179 19.17 4.01 31.68
N ASP A 180 19.54 4.29 32.92
CA ASP A 180 20.64 3.70 33.68
C ASP A 180 20.08 2.95 34.91
N ASP A 181 20.97 2.34 35.69
CA ASP A 181 20.60 1.55 36.87
C ASP A 181 19.88 2.40 37.93
N ASP A 182 20.27 3.68 38.11
CA ASP A 182 19.62 4.63 39.00
C ASP A 182 18.19 4.95 38.54
N THR A 183 17.99 5.16 37.24
CA THR A 183 16.66 5.35 36.63
C THR A 183 15.81 4.09 36.76
N HIS A 184 16.38 2.90 36.57
CA HIS A 184 15.69 1.63 36.76
C HIS A 184 15.26 1.42 38.22
N ALA A 185 16.15 1.69 39.18
CA ALA A 185 15.86 1.62 40.61
C ALA A 185 14.75 2.61 41.00
N SER A 186 14.87 3.87 40.56
CA SER A 186 13.89 4.93 40.82
C SER A 186 12.49 4.60 40.26
N PHE A 187 12.41 4.07 39.04
CA PHE A 187 11.14 3.63 38.46
C PHE A 187 10.58 2.38 39.14
N THR A 188 11.43 1.47 39.58
CA THR A 188 11.01 0.28 40.34
C THR A 188 10.42 0.70 41.68
N GLU A 189 11.07 1.61 42.42
CA GLU A 189 10.57 2.17 43.67
C GLU A 189 9.23 2.89 43.47
N GLN A 190 9.15 3.77 42.47
CA GLN A 190 7.91 4.49 42.13
C GLN A 190 6.76 3.52 41.77
N ASN A 191 7.05 2.41 41.10
CA ASN A 191 6.08 1.37 40.77
C ASN A 191 5.90 0.30 41.87
N THR A 192 6.57 0.38 43.02
CA THR A 192 6.26 -0.46 44.21
C THR A 192 5.23 0.18 45.13
N ASN A 193 5.16 1.51 45.13
CA ASN A 193 4.16 2.24 45.88
C ASN A 193 2.93 2.48 45.00
N ASN A 194 1.73 2.06 45.44
CA ASN A 194 0.45 2.21 44.71
C ASN A 194 -0.05 3.68 44.56
N ILE A 195 0.87 4.65 44.48
CA ILE A 195 0.60 6.09 44.54
C ILE A 195 0.35 6.63 43.14
N VAL A 196 -0.84 6.33 42.63
CA VAL A 196 -1.47 7.14 41.58
C VAL A 196 -2.87 7.52 42.03
N ASN A 197 -3.00 8.72 42.57
CA ASN A 197 -4.29 9.33 42.86
C ASN A 197 -4.94 9.69 41.52
N ALA A 198 -5.80 8.79 41.01
CA ALA A 198 -6.67 9.09 39.89
C ALA A 198 -7.77 10.06 40.36
N ALA A 199 -7.96 11.16 39.63
CA ALA A 199 -9.21 11.90 39.71
C ALA A 199 -10.36 11.02 39.17
N PRO A 200 -11.59 11.15 39.69
CA PRO A 200 -12.70 10.28 39.28
C PRO A 200 -13.00 10.41 37.79
N VAL A 201 -13.19 9.26 37.15
CA VAL A 201 -13.87 9.16 35.86
C VAL A 201 -15.35 9.48 36.09
N ASP A 202 -16.04 10.02 35.08
CA ASP A 202 -17.50 10.22 35.12
C ASP A 202 -18.20 8.93 35.55
N ASP A 203 -19.05 8.99 36.59
CA ASP A 203 -19.70 7.81 37.19
C ASP A 203 -20.52 7.00 36.17
N GLN A 204 -21.04 7.63 35.10
CA GLN A 204 -21.73 6.91 34.03
C GLN A 204 -20.76 6.08 33.18
N ILE A 205 -19.59 6.63 32.87
CA ILE A 205 -18.54 5.96 32.10
C ILE A 205 -17.90 4.85 32.96
N GLN A 206 -17.70 5.10 34.25
CA GLN A 206 -17.24 4.10 35.21
C GLN A 206 -18.20 2.90 35.24
N ALA A 207 -19.52 3.14 35.33
CA ALA A 207 -20.53 2.09 35.35
C ALA A 207 -20.66 1.31 34.04
N GLU A 208 -20.60 1.98 32.87
CA GLU A 208 -20.58 1.28 31.57
C GLU A 208 -19.35 0.39 31.44
N LEU A 209 -18.15 0.91 31.75
CA LEU A 209 -16.89 0.17 31.69
C LEU A 209 -16.80 -1.00 32.70
N GLU A 210 -17.43 -0.89 33.87
CA GLU A 210 -17.52 -2.01 34.83
C GLU A 210 -18.52 -3.09 34.36
N SER A 211 -19.53 -2.71 33.57
CA SER A 211 -20.49 -3.66 32.99
C SER A 211 -19.95 -4.42 31.77
N GLU A 212 -19.11 -3.77 30.96
CA GLU A 212 -18.39 -4.40 29.84
C GLU A 212 -17.21 -5.21 30.37
N GLY A 213 -16.40 -4.64 31.28
CA GLY A 213 -15.24 -5.31 31.87
C GLY A 213 -15.58 -6.63 32.58
N ASN A 214 -16.72 -6.73 33.27
CA ASN A 214 -17.14 -8.00 33.88
C ASN A 214 -17.59 -9.07 32.85
N LYS A 215 -18.08 -8.66 31.68
CA LYS A 215 -18.38 -9.61 30.58
C LYS A 215 -17.11 -10.07 29.89
N ASP A 216 -16.23 -9.14 29.56
CA ASP A 216 -14.97 -9.43 28.88
C ASP A 216 -13.99 -10.21 29.76
N VAL A 217 -13.99 -9.99 31.08
CA VAL A 217 -13.22 -10.83 32.02
C VAL A 217 -13.78 -12.24 32.07
N ALA A 218 -15.11 -12.43 32.03
CA ALA A 218 -15.70 -13.77 32.02
C ALA A 218 -15.31 -14.54 30.75
N THR A 219 -15.44 -13.94 29.56
CA THR A 219 -15.00 -14.58 28.31
C THR A 219 -13.48 -14.69 28.18
N ALA A 220 -12.69 -13.76 28.72
CA ALA A 220 -11.23 -13.87 28.72
C ALA A 220 -10.74 -14.98 29.66
N GLU A 221 -11.38 -15.17 30.82
CA GLU A 221 -11.10 -16.26 31.75
C GLU A 221 -11.49 -17.63 31.14
N GLU A 222 -12.61 -17.70 30.41
CA GLU A 222 -13.05 -18.90 29.69
C GLU A 222 -12.11 -19.23 28.52
N ASN A 223 -11.80 -18.25 27.67
CA ASN A 223 -10.84 -18.39 26.58
C ASN A 223 -9.44 -18.75 27.09
N ARG A 224 -9.00 -18.18 28.21
CA ARG A 224 -7.71 -18.50 28.83
C ARG A 224 -7.67 -19.94 29.34
N LYS A 225 -8.74 -20.43 29.98
CA LYS A 225 -8.85 -21.85 30.37
C LYS A 225 -8.86 -22.77 29.14
N GLU A 226 -9.49 -22.35 28.04
CA GLU A 226 -9.45 -23.08 26.78
C GLU A 226 -8.06 -23.07 26.12
N GLU A 227 -7.31 -21.96 26.17
CA GLU A 227 -5.91 -21.89 25.71
C GLU A 227 -4.94 -22.67 26.61
N GLU A 228 -5.10 -22.60 27.94
CA GLU A 228 -4.28 -23.36 28.89
C GLU A 228 -4.52 -24.87 28.71
N SER A 229 -5.77 -25.33 28.56
CA SER A 229 -6.05 -26.75 28.26
C SER A 229 -5.57 -27.20 26.88
N LYS A 230 -5.61 -26.33 25.85
CA LYS A 230 -5.01 -26.62 24.54
C LYS A 230 -3.49 -26.70 24.61
N LYS A 231 -2.84 -25.86 25.42
CA LYS A 231 -1.40 -25.94 25.68
C LYS A 231 -1.03 -27.22 26.42
N GLU A 232 -1.76 -27.59 27.48
CA GLU A 232 -1.53 -28.87 28.16
C GLU A 232 -1.67 -30.05 27.18
N GLN A 233 -2.70 -30.06 26.32
CA GLN A 233 -2.85 -31.10 25.29
C GLN A 233 -1.75 -31.10 24.21
N ASP A 234 -1.26 -29.92 23.80
CA ASP A 234 -0.17 -29.81 22.82
C ASP A 234 1.20 -30.16 23.43
N ASP A 235 1.43 -29.87 24.71
CA ASP A 235 2.65 -30.21 25.41
C ASP A 235 2.65 -31.71 25.80
N GLU A 236 1.52 -32.28 26.27
CA GLU A 236 1.36 -33.75 26.39
C GLU A 236 1.60 -34.46 25.06
N ARG A 237 1.13 -33.90 23.93
CA ARG A 237 1.42 -34.45 22.59
C ARG A 237 2.88 -34.35 22.19
N LYS A 238 3.59 -33.28 22.55
CA LYS A 238 5.03 -33.14 22.28
C LYS A 238 5.85 -34.09 23.15
N ASP A 239 5.49 -34.26 24.42
CA ASP A 239 6.16 -35.17 25.33
C ASP A 239 5.93 -36.62 24.89
N ALA A 240 4.69 -36.99 24.54
CA ALA A 240 4.40 -38.29 23.93
C ALA A 240 5.20 -38.51 22.62
N ALA A 241 5.30 -37.50 21.75
CA ALA A 241 6.10 -37.59 20.53
C ALA A 241 7.62 -37.67 20.80
N GLN A 242 8.13 -37.06 21.88
CA GLN A 242 9.52 -37.19 22.29
C GLN A 242 9.83 -38.55 22.94
N GLU A 243 8.91 -39.11 23.72
CA GLU A 243 9.05 -40.48 24.25
C GLU A 243 9.02 -41.51 23.12
N ASP A 244 8.06 -41.41 22.21
CA ASP A 244 7.92 -42.28 21.04
C ASP A 244 9.15 -42.17 20.10
N ALA A 245 9.73 -40.97 19.94
CA ALA A 245 11.00 -40.77 19.25
C ALA A 245 12.21 -41.34 20.01
N LYS A 246 12.22 -41.29 21.36
CA LYS A 246 13.28 -41.91 22.19
C LYS A 246 13.21 -43.44 22.19
N GLU A 247 12.01 -44.04 22.19
CA GLU A 247 11.86 -45.48 22.05
C GLU A 247 12.32 -45.95 20.67
N LYS A 248 11.87 -45.29 19.59
CA LYS A 248 12.33 -45.58 18.22
C LYS A 248 13.85 -45.39 18.06
N GLY A 249 14.43 -44.39 18.72
CA GLY A 249 15.88 -44.19 18.78
C GLY A 249 16.62 -45.35 19.47
N LYS A 250 16.14 -45.79 20.63
CA LYS A 250 16.72 -46.93 21.37
C LYS A 250 16.54 -48.27 20.65
N GLU A 251 15.43 -48.45 19.94
CA GLU A 251 15.18 -49.64 19.13
C GLU A 251 16.11 -49.67 17.90
N ALA A 252 16.33 -48.52 17.26
CA ALA A 252 17.31 -48.37 16.17
C ALA A 252 18.77 -48.58 16.63
N GLU A 253 19.16 -48.13 17.83
CA GLU A 253 20.49 -48.43 18.39
C GLU A 253 20.65 -49.91 18.74
N LYS A 254 19.63 -50.57 19.30
CA LYS A 254 19.66 -52.02 19.53
C LYS A 254 19.79 -52.82 18.24
N LEU A 255 19.16 -52.38 17.16
CA LEU A 255 19.30 -52.99 15.83
C LEU A 255 20.68 -52.75 15.18
N LYS A 256 21.37 -51.66 15.52
CA LYS A 256 22.75 -51.40 15.04
C LYS A 256 23.83 -52.12 15.85
N GLN A 257 23.63 -52.36 17.15
CA GLN A 257 24.64 -53.04 17.98
C GLN A 257 24.71 -54.56 17.78
N SER A 258 23.85 -55.15 16.95
CA SER A 258 23.88 -56.59 16.60
C SER A 258 24.71 -56.93 15.35
N SER A 259 25.38 -55.96 14.71
CA SER A 259 26.17 -56.16 13.50
C SER A 259 27.52 -55.45 13.55
N GLU A 260 28.57 -56.20 13.19
CA GLU A 260 29.92 -55.73 12.81
C GLU A 260 30.88 -55.37 13.96
N GLN A 261 31.61 -56.41 14.42
CA GLN A 261 32.99 -56.28 14.87
C GLN A 261 33.92 -56.40 13.65
N ASN A 262 34.84 -55.44 13.42
CA ASN A 262 36.29 -55.70 13.38
C ASN A 262 37.13 -54.51 12.86
N ASP A 263 38.40 -54.57 13.28
CA ASP A 263 39.62 -53.93 12.76
C ASP A 263 39.88 -52.42 12.97
N ASN A 264 41.01 -52.20 13.67
CA ASN A 264 41.63 -50.91 13.96
C ASN A 264 42.69 -50.57 12.90
N ASP A 265 43.04 -49.29 12.75
CA ASP A 265 44.44 -48.89 13.00
C ASP A 265 44.60 -47.37 13.29
N GLN A 266 45.78 -47.00 13.78
CA GLN A 266 46.09 -45.82 14.63
C GLN A 266 47.25 -44.95 14.03
N PRO A 267 47.90 -43.96 14.71
CA PRO A 267 47.43 -42.82 15.55
C PRO A 267 48.30 -41.52 15.43
N LYS A 268 48.15 -40.60 16.43
CA LYS A 268 49.16 -39.65 17.00
C LYS A 268 49.49 -38.34 16.24
N ASP A 269 49.82 -37.21 16.88
CA ASP A 269 50.08 -36.81 18.29
C ASP A 269 49.61 -35.33 18.47
N PHE A 270 49.61 -34.60 19.60
CA PHE A 270 50.12 -34.74 20.99
C PHE A 270 49.23 -33.86 21.94
N GLU A 271 49.37 -33.96 23.27
CA GLU A 271 48.78 -33.07 24.31
C GLU A 271 49.84 -32.55 25.30
N GLU A 272 49.53 -31.51 26.09
CA GLU A 272 50.17 -31.29 27.40
C GLU A 272 49.16 -30.71 28.42
N GLU A 273 48.94 -31.44 29.53
CA GLU A 273 48.00 -31.10 30.63
C GLU A 273 48.67 -30.30 31.74
N ILE A 274 47.91 -29.52 32.55
CA ILE A 274 47.95 -29.56 34.03
C ILE A 274 46.55 -29.26 34.63
N LYS A 275 46.07 -30.16 35.50
CA LYS A 275 44.97 -30.04 36.50
C LYS A 275 45.58 -30.20 37.93
N PRO A 276 44.86 -30.16 39.08
CA PRO A 276 43.40 -30.12 39.36
C PRO A 276 43.01 -28.84 40.19
N GLU A 277 41.94 -28.70 40.99
CA GLU A 277 40.91 -29.63 41.51
C GLU A 277 39.52 -29.00 41.74
N SER A 278 39.01 -28.98 42.99
CA SER A 278 37.61 -28.75 43.39
C SER A 278 37.54 -28.40 44.92
N PRO A 279 36.37 -28.20 45.59
CA PRO A 279 34.97 -28.21 45.09
C PRO A 279 34.00 -27.12 45.66
N LYS A 280 32.78 -27.16 45.12
CA LYS A 280 31.45 -26.91 45.76
C LYS A 280 30.85 -25.50 45.92
N ASP A 281 29.56 -25.49 45.52
CA ASP A 281 28.38 -24.77 46.03
C ASP A 281 28.01 -23.34 45.54
N GLU A 282 26.68 -23.20 45.47
CA GLU A 282 25.81 -22.03 45.26
C GLU A 282 25.54 -21.48 43.84
N LYS A 283 24.24 -21.48 43.50
CA LYS A 283 23.63 -20.88 42.31
C LYS A 283 23.89 -19.36 42.28
N LYS A 284 24.37 -18.84 41.15
CA LYS A 284 24.28 -17.41 40.81
C LYS A 284 23.80 -17.23 39.38
N ASP A 285 22.84 -16.34 39.19
CA ASP A 285 22.31 -15.97 37.89
C ASP A 285 23.43 -15.52 36.94
N LYS A 286 23.47 -16.13 35.75
CA LYS A 286 24.21 -15.55 34.63
C LYS A 286 23.43 -14.33 34.15
N ARG A 287 23.95 -13.12 34.42
CA ARG A 287 23.44 -11.89 33.82
C ARG A 287 23.51 -12.01 32.29
N GLU A 288 22.36 -11.94 31.63
CA GLU A 288 22.27 -11.88 30.18
C GLU A 288 22.62 -10.46 29.70
N ILE A 289 23.59 -10.35 28.77
CA ILE A 289 24.00 -9.06 28.22
C ILE A 289 23.12 -8.73 27.02
N VAL A 290 22.09 -7.93 27.27
CA VAL A 290 21.20 -7.43 26.22
C VAL A 290 21.90 -6.28 25.46
N THR A 291 22.40 -6.56 24.27
CA THR A 291 23.14 -5.60 23.43
C THR A 291 22.24 -4.60 22.68
N ASN A 292 20.96 -4.94 22.50
CA ASN A 292 19.96 -4.10 21.85
C ASN A 292 19.13 -3.33 22.89
N ARG A 293 19.12 -2.00 22.80
CA ARG A 293 18.40 -1.10 23.71
C ARG A 293 16.90 -1.43 23.84
N ASN A 294 16.30 -1.99 22.79
CA ASN A 294 14.88 -2.30 22.69
C ASN A 294 14.48 -3.61 23.40
N ASP A 295 15.42 -4.54 23.55
CA ASP A 295 15.17 -5.87 24.12
C ASP A 295 15.33 -5.86 25.66
N LEU A 296 15.79 -4.74 26.23
CA LEU A 296 15.79 -4.51 27.67
C LEU A 296 14.36 -4.43 28.19
N ASN A 297 13.99 -5.34 29.10
CA ASN A 297 12.74 -5.31 29.86
C ASN A 297 12.71 -4.08 30.82
N ARG A 298 12.44 -2.92 30.24
CA ARG A 298 12.37 -1.62 30.91
C ARG A 298 11.09 -1.52 31.73
N VAL A 299 11.22 -1.31 33.04
CA VAL A 299 10.12 -0.86 33.89
C VAL A 299 9.66 0.52 33.40
N LEU A 300 8.38 0.64 33.03
CA LEU A 300 7.77 1.90 32.62
C LEU A 300 7.21 2.63 33.85
N TYR A 301 7.81 3.77 34.22
CA TYR A 301 7.16 4.76 35.08
C TYR A 301 5.89 5.31 34.41
N VAL A 302 4.78 5.25 35.13
CA VAL A 302 3.48 5.78 34.71
C VAL A 302 3.31 7.21 35.25
N PRO A 303 3.21 8.24 34.38
CA PRO A 303 3.11 9.62 34.82
C PRO A 303 1.76 9.91 35.49
N LYS A 304 1.77 10.71 36.57
CA LYS A 304 0.54 11.26 37.17
C LYS A 304 -0.25 12.09 36.16
N MET A 305 -1.58 12.13 36.29
CA MET A 305 -2.47 12.80 35.33
C MET A 305 -2.15 14.29 35.16
N GLU A 306 -1.71 14.99 36.22
CA GLU A 306 -1.29 16.39 36.13
C GLU A 306 -0.08 16.57 35.22
N ALA A 307 0.85 15.61 35.21
CA ALA A 307 2.01 15.62 34.31
C ALA A 307 1.59 15.30 32.86
N VAL A 308 0.63 14.39 32.66
CA VAL A 308 0.01 14.11 31.34
C VAL A 308 -0.63 15.37 30.77
N LEU A 309 -1.53 16.01 31.52
CA LEU A 309 -2.21 17.25 31.11
C LEU A 309 -1.22 18.39 30.86
N LYS A 310 -0.21 18.58 31.74
CA LYS A 310 0.85 19.58 31.57
C LYS A 310 1.75 19.32 30.36
N SER A 311 1.87 18.07 29.90
CA SER A 311 2.61 17.71 28.68
C SER A 311 1.84 17.98 27.37
N GLY A 312 0.59 18.47 27.47
CA GLY A 312 -0.28 18.80 26.36
C GLY A 312 -1.24 17.68 25.94
N TRP A 313 -1.10 16.47 26.50
CA TRP A 313 -2.01 15.34 26.22
C TRP A 313 -3.37 15.56 26.90
N ARG A 314 -4.45 15.44 26.13
CA ARG A 314 -5.85 15.55 26.59
C ARG A 314 -6.68 14.41 26.00
N TYR A 315 -7.49 13.74 26.81
CA TYR A 315 -8.47 12.77 26.30
C TYR A 315 -9.56 13.48 25.48
N LYS A 316 -10.12 12.78 24.48
CA LYS A 316 -11.21 13.29 23.65
C LYS A 316 -12.46 12.40 23.72
N SER A 317 -12.45 11.29 23.00
CA SER A 317 -13.52 10.29 22.93
C SER A 317 -12.96 9.04 22.25
N ASN A 318 -13.67 7.91 22.28
CA ASN A 318 -13.33 6.73 21.48
C ASN A 318 -11.91 6.19 21.73
N GLY A 319 -11.41 6.31 22.97
CA GLY A 319 -10.05 5.96 23.37
C GLY A 319 -8.96 6.93 22.89
N ILE A 320 -9.30 7.99 22.16
CA ILE A 320 -8.34 8.88 21.53
C ILE A 320 -7.90 9.99 22.49
N TRP A 321 -6.60 10.20 22.51
CA TRP A 321 -5.93 11.31 23.16
C TRP A 321 -5.25 12.19 22.12
N LEU A 322 -5.31 13.50 22.33
CA LEU A 322 -4.72 14.52 21.46
C LEU A 322 -3.63 15.24 22.22
N LYS A 323 -2.46 15.41 21.61
CA LYS A 323 -1.40 16.24 22.16
C LYS A 323 -1.46 17.62 21.55
N TYR A 324 -1.68 18.61 22.41
CA TYR A 324 -1.65 20.01 22.07
C TYR A 324 -0.24 20.58 22.27
N GLY A 325 0.19 21.41 21.32
CA GLY A 325 1.45 22.14 21.39
C GLY A 325 1.46 23.35 20.46
N PRO A 326 2.51 24.19 20.52
CA PRO A 326 2.60 25.39 19.69
C PRO A 326 2.60 25.02 18.21
N HIS A 327 1.96 25.85 17.38
CA HIS A 327 1.90 25.61 15.95
C HIS A 327 3.28 25.59 15.30
N SER A 328 3.44 24.71 14.32
CA SER A 328 4.68 24.54 13.57
C SER A 328 4.39 23.86 12.25
N SER A 329 4.86 24.43 11.14
CA SER A 329 4.75 23.83 9.81
C SER A 329 5.45 22.48 9.66
N LYS A 330 6.30 22.08 10.62
CA LYS A 330 7.00 20.79 10.64
C LYS A 330 6.34 19.77 11.58
N ASN A 331 5.84 20.20 12.73
CA ASN A 331 5.43 19.28 13.81
C ASN A 331 3.91 19.17 14.00
N ALA A 332 3.14 20.16 13.52
CA ALA A 332 1.68 20.12 13.63
C ALA A 332 1.08 19.05 12.70
N VAL A 333 -0.05 18.48 13.13
CA VAL A 333 -0.87 17.58 12.32
C VAL A 333 -1.58 18.40 11.24
N SER A 334 -1.34 18.07 9.98
CA SER A 334 -1.88 18.77 8.81
C SER A 334 -2.90 17.96 8.00
N ALA A 335 -2.98 16.66 8.25
CA ALA A 335 -3.98 15.75 7.67
C ALA A 335 -4.30 14.62 8.66
N ILE A 336 -5.54 14.14 8.66
CA ILE A 336 -6.01 12.95 9.38
C ILE A 336 -6.94 12.19 8.44
N ASP A 337 -6.83 10.86 8.41
CA ASP A 337 -7.69 9.94 7.67
C ASP A 337 -7.95 8.66 8.50
N LEU A 338 -8.79 7.77 7.97
CA LEU A 338 -9.05 6.44 8.50
C LEU A 338 -8.63 5.36 7.50
N LEU A 339 -8.07 4.28 8.03
CA LEU A 339 -7.83 3.03 7.31
C LEU A 339 -8.49 1.88 8.08
N PHE A 340 -8.76 0.77 7.39
CA PHE A 340 -9.61 -0.31 7.88
C PHE A 340 -8.98 -1.69 7.65
N GLY A 341 -9.28 -2.63 8.55
CA GLY A 341 -8.87 -4.04 8.47
C GLY A 341 -7.57 -4.35 9.22
N TYR A 342 -7.48 -5.57 9.76
CA TYR A 342 -6.44 -6.00 10.72
C TYR A 342 -4.99 -5.89 10.21
N GLU A 343 -4.77 -5.97 8.90
CA GLU A 343 -3.45 -5.85 8.24
C GLU A 343 -3.29 -4.55 7.47
N THR A 344 -4.05 -3.51 7.85
CA THR A 344 -3.92 -2.21 7.20
C THR A 344 -2.55 -1.57 7.46
N VAL A 345 -2.07 -0.86 6.45
CA VAL A 345 -0.76 -0.20 6.40
C VAL A 345 -0.94 1.16 5.75
N ASP A 346 -0.13 2.14 6.16
CA ASP A 346 -0.04 3.44 5.48
C ASP A 346 1.36 3.59 4.87
N PRO A 347 1.54 3.18 3.60
CA PRO A 347 2.82 3.28 2.90
C PRO A 347 3.25 4.72 2.59
N ARG A 348 2.44 5.75 2.86
CA ARG A 348 2.76 7.15 2.52
C ARG A 348 3.85 7.73 3.44
N PRO A 349 5.05 8.11 2.93
CA PRO A 349 6.06 8.81 3.73
C PRO A 349 5.48 10.02 4.47
N ASN A 350 5.87 10.18 5.74
CA ASN A 350 5.40 11.20 6.71
C ASN A 350 3.97 11.07 7.28
N TRP A 351 3.23 10.03 6.88
CA TRP A 351 2.02 9.60 7.58
C TRP A 351 2.34 8.66 8.75
N ASN A 352 1.44 8.60 9.72
CA ASN A 352 1.61 7.90 10.99
C ASN A 352 0.33 7.10 11.25
N LEU A 353 0.32 5.83 10.88
CA LEU A 353 -0.75 4.90 11.23
C LEU A 353 -0.63 4.48 12.70
N ILE A 354 -1.67 4.73 13.49
CA ILE A 354 -1.77 4.21 14.86
C ILE A 354 -2.28 2.77 14.77
N LYS A 355 -1.44 1.80 15.13
CA LYS A 355 -1.76 0.36 15.05
C LYS A 355 -2.77 -0.15 16.09
N THR A 356 -3.31 0.73 16.94
CA THR A 356 -4.40 0.45 17.88
C THR A 356 -5.72 0.92 17.26
N PRO A 357 -6.75 0.08 17.15
CA PRO A 357 -8.03 0.46 16.56
C PRO A 357 -8.81 1.40 17.47
N ILE A 358 -9.67 2.22 16.86
CA ILE A 358 -10.56 3.15 17.57
C ILE A 358 -11.63 2.35 18.32
N ILE A 359 -11.85 2.65 19.60
CA ILE A 359 -12.84 1.97 20.44
C ILE A 359 -14.20 2.70 20.47
N GLY A 360 -15.28 1.99 20.81
CA GLY A 360 -16.62 2.58 20.93
C GLY A 360 -17.20 3.15 19.63
N VAL A 361 -16.72 2.67 18.48
CA VAL A 361 -17.32 2.95 17.16
C VAL A 361 -18.26 1.82 16.77
N SER A 362 -19.36 2.17 16.11
CA SER A 362 -20.27 1.16 15.57
C SER A 362 -19.75 0.67 14.23
N ASN A 363 -19.10 -0.49 14.18
CA ASN A 363 -18.75 -1.12 12.91
C ASN A 363 -19.28 -2.57 12.78
N PRO A 364 -20.48 -2.77 12.22
CA PRO A 364 -21.05 -4.09 11.96
C PRO A 364 -20.32 -4.95 10.90
N SER A 365 -19.21 -4.48 10.33
CA SER A 365 -18.41 -5.26 9.36
C SER A 365 -17.29 -6.09 10.00
N ASP A 366 -17.13 -6.04 11.32
CA ASP A 366 -16.03 -6.66 12.10
C ASP A 366 -14.59 -6.25 11.69
N LEU A 367 -14.45 -5.28 10.77
CA LEU A 367 -13.19 -4.71 10.35
C LEU A 367 -12.77 -3.58 11.31
N PRO A 368 -11.62 -3.66 12.01
CA PRO A 368 -11.16 -2.57 12.85
C PRO A 368 -10.88 -1.29 12.03
N ALA A 369 -11.15 -0.12 12.62
CA ALA A 369 -10.86 1.18 12.04
C ALA A 369 -9.69 1.84 12.79
N TYR A 370 -8.73 2.38 12.05
CA TYR A 370 -7.48 2.95 12.57
C TYR A 370 -7.31 4.40 12.12
N ILE A 371 -6.72 5.23 12.97
CA ILE A 371 -6.34 6.59 12.61
C ILE A 371 -4.98 6.59 11.92
N THR A 372 -4.90 7.23 10.76
CA THR A 372 -3.63 7.68 10.19
C THR A 372 -3.58 9.20 10.08
N PHE A 373 -2.40 9.79 10.28
CA PHE A 373 -2.24 11.24 10.23
C PHE A 373 -0.86 11.71 9.77
N ARG A 374 -0.84 12.84 9.07
CA ARG A 374 0.39 13.48 8.60
C ARG A 374 0.85 14.57 9.55
N ARG A 375 2.12 14.52 9.99
CA ARG A 375 2.79 15.64 10.63
C ARG A 375 3.60 16.44 9.60
N GLY A 376 3.50 17.77 9.66
CA GLY A 376 4.26 18.65 8.78
C GLY A 376 3.66 18.83 7.37
N PRO A 377 4.47 19.18 6.36
CA PRO A 377 3.98 19.55 5.04
C PRO A 377 3.50 18.34 4.21
N LYS A 378 2.71 18.59 3.16
CA LYS A 378 2.56 17.65 2.03
C LYS A 378 3.95 17.48 1.38
N ILE A 379 4.34 16.22 1.14
CA ILE A 379 5.50 15.86 0.33
C ILE A 379 5.02 15.62 -1.09
N ASP A 380 5.77 16.10 -2.08
CA ASP A 380 5.55 15.75 -3.49
C ASP A 380 6.41 14.53 -3.82
N TYR A 381 5.82 13.32 -3.79
CA TYR A 381 6.60 12.10 -3.97
C TYR A 381 7.20 11.98 -5.39
N LYS A 382 6.56 12.52 -6.43
CA LYS A 382 7.14 12.50 -7.78
C LYS A 382 8.37 13.39 -7.88
N LYS A 383 8.38 14.51 -7.17
CA LYS A 383 9.52 15.43 -7.12
C LYS A 383 10.62 15.03 -6.15
N GLU A 384 10.27 14.48 -4.99
CA GLU A 384 11.20 14.19 -3.89
C GLU A 384 11.71 12.73 -3.89
N ILE A 385 10.96 11.80 -4.49
CA ILE A 385 11.23 10.34 -4.49
C ILE A 385 11.26 9.77 -5.93
N GLY A 386 10.82 10.53 -6.93
CA GLY A 386 10.79 10.12 -8.33
C GLY A 386 12.14 9.63 -8.83
N THR A 387 12.14 8.45 -9.47
CA THR A 387 13.35 7.75 -9.89
C THR A 387 13.42 7.67 -11.41
N THR A 388 14.52 8.16 -12.00
CA THR A 388 14.81 7.96 -13.42
C THR A 388 15.25 6.51 -13.64
N LEU A 389 14.38 5.70 -14.24
CA LEU A 389 14.71 4.33 -14.60
C LEU A 389 15.87 4.30 -15.59
N THR A 390 16.88 3.48 -15.32
CA THR A 390 18.12 3.40 -16.10
C THR A 390 18.54 1.93 -16.24
N MET A 391 19.05 1.54 -17.41
CA MET A 391 19.64 0.21 -17.62
C MET A 391 20.81 -0.04 -16.65
N ASN A 392 21.03 -1.28 -16.26
CA ASN A 392 22.13 -1.64 -15.36
C ASN A 392 23.50 -1.62 -16.08
N SER A 393 24.57 -2.08 -15.44
CA SER A 393 25.93 -2.13 -16.04
C SER A 393 26.09 -3.10 -17.21
N GLU A 394 25.19 -4.06 -17.36
CA GLU A 394 25.17 -5.06 -18.43
C GLU A 394 24.18 -4.70 -19.56
N ASP A 395 23.64 -3.48 -19.55
CA ASP A 395 22.57 -3.02 -20.45
C ASP A 395 21.28 -3.87 -20.38
N LYS A 396 21.06 -4.47 -19.20
CA LYS A 396 19.85 -5.22 -18.84
C LYS A 396 18.90 -4.42 -17.94
N PHE A 397 17.65 -4.85 -17.92
CA PHE A 397 16.61 -4.36 -17.00
C PHE A 397 15.62 -5.50 -16.69
N LYS A 398 15.33 -5.74 -15.41
CA LYS A 398 14.43 -6.81 -14.96
C LYS A 398 13.09 -6.25 -14.47
N ILE A 399 12.00 -6.75 -15.04
CA ILE A 399 10.62 -6.44 -14.65
C ILE A 399 9.98 -7.66 -13.98
N LEU A 400 9.39 -7.49 -12.81
CA LEU A 400 8.47 -8.47 -12.22
C LEU A 400 7.04 -8.03 -12.54
N GLN A 401 6.31 -8.83 -13.33
CA GLN A 401 4.88 -8.65 -13.54
C GLN A 401 4.10 -9.38 -12.44
N ILE A 402 3.14 -8.66 -11.85
CA ILE A 402 2.20 -9.16 -10.87
C ILE A 402 0.80 -8.83 -11.40
N ALA A 403 -0.05 -9.85 -11.53
CA ALA A 403 -1.39 -9.71 -12.06
C ALA A 403 -2.42 -10.23 -11.05
N ASP A 404 -3.62 -9.64 -11.04
CA ASP A 404 -4.80 -10.19 -10.39
C ASP A 404 -4.54 -10.55 -8.91
N LEU A 405 -4.20 -9.55 -8.10
CA LEU A 405 -3.98 -9.71 -6.66
C LEU A 405 -5.28 -9.88 -5.88
N HIS A 406 -6.36 -9.19 -6.30
CA HIS A 406 -7.69 -9.28 -5.68
C HIS A 406 -7.69 -9.05 -4.16
N PHE A 407 -6.88 -8.09 -3.68
CA PHE A 407 -6.80 -7.78 -2.25
C PHE A 407 -8.12 -7.21 -1.70
N SER A 408 -8.40 -7.51 -0.45
CA SER A 408 -9.57 -7.03 0.28
C SER A 408 -9.22 -5.90 1.26
N THR A 409 -10.22 -5.29 1.90
CA THR A 409 -9.96 -4.44 3.07
C THR A 409 -9.48 -5.26 4.28
N GLY A 410 -9.95 -6.50 4.43
CA GLY A 410 -9.64 -7.39 5.56
C GLY A 410 -8.44 -8.31 5.32
N TYR A 411 -8.58 -9.59 5.69
CA TYR A 411 -7.60 -10.65 5.42
C TYR A 411 -7.80 -11.34 4.05
N GLY A 412 -8.93 -11.08 3.39
CA GLY A 412 -9.39 -11.80 2.21
C GLY A 412 -9.79 -13.25 2.53
N LYS A 413 -10.60 -13.86 1.66
CA LYS A 413 -10.90 -15.29 1.70
C LYS A 413 -10.22 -15.94 0.51
N CYS A 414 -9.43 -16.99 0.75
CA CYS A 414 -8.78 -17.70 -0.36
C CYS A 414 -9.82 -18.35 -1.27
N LEU A 415 -9.76 -18.02 -2.56
CA LEU A 415 -10.50 -18.70 -3.63
C LEU A 415 -9.57 -19.74 -4.27
N ASP A 416 -10.10 -20.95 -4.41
CA ASP A 416 -9.44 -22.09 -5.09
C ASP A 416 -7.97 -22.38 -4.72
N PRO A 417 -7.53 -22.26 -3.44
CA PRO A 417 -6.13 -22.41 -3.09
C PRO A 417 -5.65 -23.86 -3.30
N GLN A 418 -4.40 -24.01 -3.73
CA GLN A 418 -3.74 -25.30 -3.82
C GLN A 418 -2.77 -25.51 -2.64
N PRO A 419 -2.68 -26.73 -2.07
CA PRO A 419 -3.68 -27.80 -2.17
C PRO A 419 -5.02 -27.38 -1.52
N PRO A 420 -6.18 -27.96 -1.88
CA PRO A 420 -7.49 -27.55 -1.36
C PRO A 420 -7.63 -27.64 0.17
N SER A 421 -6.85 -28.52 0.82
CA SER A 421 -6.75 -28.63 2.28
C SER A 421 -6.30 -27.33 2.96
N SER A 422 -5.55 -26.48 2.26
CA SER A 422 -5.07 -25.19 2.77
C SER A 422 -6.15 -24.11 2.90
N ALA A 423 -7.39 -24.33 2.39
CA ALA A 423 -8.42 -23.30 2.38
C ALA A 423 -8.99 -22.97 3.78
N LYS A 424 -8.91 -23.90 4.75
CA LYS A 424 -9.47 -23.72 6.09
C LYS A 424 -8.64 -22.70 6.89
N GLY A 425 -9.24 -21.56 7.22
CA GLY A 425 -8.57 -20.47 7.94
C GLY A 425 -7.61 -19.65 7.06
N CYS A 426 -7.64 -19.85 5.75
CA CYS A 426 -6.74 -19.22 4.79
C CYS A 426 -7.04 -17.71 4.67
N LYS A 427 -6.03 -16.90 5.01
CA LYS A 427 -6.02 -15.44 4.83
C LYS A 427 -5.38 -15.15 3.48
N ALA A 428 -6.20 -14.77 2.50
CA ALA A 428 -5.75 -14.63 1.11
C ALA A 428 -4.66 -13.55 0.96
N ASP A 429 -4.89 -12.41 1.58
CA ASP A 429 -4.03 -11.23 1.40
C ASP A 429 -2.69 -11.46 2.09
N SER A 430 -2.69 -12.05 3.30
CA SER A 430 -1.47 -12.40 4.05
C SER A 430 -0.60 -13.43 3.31
N ARG A 431 -1.20 -14.51 2.80
CA ARG A 431 -0.47 -15.56 2.05
C ARG A 431 0.01 -15.05 0.68
N THR A 432 -0.74 -14.16 0.03
CA THR A 432 -0.28 -13.51 -1.19
C THR A 432 0.88 -12.54 -0.92
N LEU A 433 0.84 -11.78 0.20
CA LEU A 433 1.94 -10.91 0.63
C LEU A 433 3.22 -11.69 0.95
N GLU A 434 3.12 -12.89 1.55
CA GLU A 434 4.25 -13.79 1.75
C GLU A 434 4.87 -14.20 0.41
N PHE A 435 4.04 -14.62 -0.56
CA PHE A 435 4.48 -14.99 -1.90
C PHE A 435 5.16 -13.82 -2.65
N ILE A 436 4.55 -12.63 -2.65
CA ILE A 436 5.12 -11.41 -3.24
C ILE A 436 6.50 -11.11 -2.64
N ASN A 437 6.61 -11.08 -1.30
CA ASN A 437 7.88 -10.79 -0.65
C ASN A 437 8.96 -11.82 -0.98
N LYS A 438 8.60 -13.11 -1.02
CA LYS A 438 9.52 -14.19 -1.35
C LYS A 438 10.07 -14.07 -2.78
N VAL A 439 9.23 -13.73 -3.76
CA VAL A 439 9.68 -13.52 -5.14
C VAL A 439 10.47 -12.23 -5.30
N LEU A 440 10.12 -11.15 -4.59
CA LEU A 440 10.93 -9.92 -4.57
C LEU A 440 12.35 -10.14 -4.01
N ASP A 441 12.50 -11.01 -3.01
CA ASP A 441 13.82 -11.39 -2.45
C ASP A 441 14.66 -12.21 -3.44
N LEU A 442 14.01 -13.10 -4.21
CA LEU A 442 14.66 -13.99 -5.17
C LEU A 442 15.04 -13.27 -6.47
N GLU A 443 14.09 -12.52 -7.05
CA GLU A 443 14.26 -11.91 -8.36
C GLU A 443 14.98 -10.57 -8.35
N LYS A 444 14.78 -9.77 -7.28
CA LYS A 444 15.34 -8.42 -7.12
C LYS A 444 15.13 -7.56 -8.40
N PRO A 445 13.88 -7.35 -8.83
CA PRO A 445 13.59 -6.63 -10.06
C PRO A 445 14.01 -5.16 -9.98
N ASP A 446 14.40 -4.59 -11.11
CA ASP A 446 14.62 -3.14 -11.25
C ASP A 446 13.28 -2.37 -11.19
N MET A 447 12.17 -3.04 -11.53
CA MET A 447 10.82 -2.48 -11.54
C MET A 447 9.73 -3.55 -11.39
N VAL A 448 8.62 -3.21 -10.74
CA VAL A 448 7.39 -4.03 -10.72
C VAL A 448 6.34 -3.46 -11.68
N VAL A 449 5.59 -4.34 -12.34
CA VAL A 449 4.45 -3.98 -13.19
C VAL A 449 3.19 -4.70 -12.72
N LEU A 450 2.16 -3.93 -12.38
CA LEU A 450 0.89 -4.40 -11.84
C LEU A 450 -0.19 -4.32 -12.93
N THR A 451 -0.64 -5.45 -13.47
CA THR A 451 -1.53 -5.50 -14.67
C THR A 451 -3.02 -5.62 -14.34
N GLY A 452 -3.54 -4.69 -13.53
CA GLY A 452 -4.95 -4.63 -13.11
C GLY A 452 -5.39 -5.66 -12.06
N ASP A 453 -6.55 -5.37 -11.47
CA ASP A 453 -7.20 -6.11 -10.38
C ASP A 453 -6.29 -6.29 -9.16
N GLN A 454 -5.76 -5.16 -8.68
CA GLN A 454 -4.97 -5.17 -7.44
C GLN A 454 -5.87 -5.38 -6.23
N ILE A 455 -7.09 -4.81 -6.28
CA ILE A 455 -8.11 -4.96 -5.26
C ILE A 455 -9.33 -5.65 -5.84
N PHE A 456 -10.01 -6.46 -5.04
CA PHE A 456 -11.31 -7.03 -5.39
C PHE A 456 -12.40 -6.12 -4.81
N GLY A 457 -13.08 -5.34 -5.67
CA GLY A 457 -13.96 -4.25 -5.24
C GLY A 457 -15.06 -4.67 -4.25
N ASP A 458 -15.73 -5.79 -4.52
CA ASP A 458 -16.75 -6.39 -3.63
C ASP A 458 -16.21 -6.73 -2.22
N ALA A 459 -14.92 -7.07 -2.11
CA ALA A 459 -14.24 -7.34 -0.84
C ALA A 459 -13.49 -6.11 -0.28
N SER A 460 -13.64 -4.95 -0.93
CA SER A 460 -12.90 -3.72 -0.64
C SER A 460 -13.82 -2.53 -0.30
N PRO A 461 -14.63 -2.62 0.78
CA PRO A 461 -15.47 -1.51 1.24
C PRO A 461 -14.68 -0.26 1.67
N ASP A 462 -13.37 -0.37 1.90
CA ASP A 462 -12.41 0.73 1.77
C ASP A 462 -11.30 0.35 0.77
N SER A 463 -11.44 0.81 -0.47
CA SER A 463 -10.47 0.57 -1.55
C SER A 463 -9.09 1.13 -1.25
N GLU A 464 -8.97 2.24 -0.50
CA GLU A 464 -7.67 2.84 -0.13
C GLU A 464 -6.86 1.91 0.78
N SER A 465 -7.47 1.32 1.81
CA SER A 465 -6.80 0.33 2.68
C SER A 465 -6.31 -0.89 1.90
N SER A 466 -7.12 -1.36 0.95
CA SER A 466 -6.83 -2.52 0.10
C SER A 466 -5.65 -2.22 -0.86
N ALA A 467 -5.69 -1.05 -1.50
CA ALA A 467 -4.65 -0.55 -2.41
C ALA A 467 -3.32 -0.30 -1.68
N PHE A 468 -3.36 0.34 -0.51
CA PHE A 468 -2.16 0.57 0.30
C PHE A 468 -1.47 -0.72 0.71
N LYS A 469 -2.25 -1.74 1.11
CA LYS A 469 -1.72 -3.08 1.41
C LYS A 469 -1.08 -3.75 0.20
N ALA A 470 -1.67 -3.63 -0.99
CA ALA A 470 -1.11 -4.17 -2.23
C ALA A 470 0.21 -3.48 -2.65
N LEU A 471 0.32 -2.16 -2.45
CA LEU A 471 1.50 -1.39 -2.85
C LEU A 471 2.64 -1.35 -1.80
N ASN A 472 2.34 -1.66 -0.53
CA ASN A 472 3.30 -1.55 0.57
C ASN A 472 4.63 -2.30 0.35
N PRO A 473 4.68 -3.54 -0.19
CA PRO A 473 5.94 -4.25 -0.42
C PRO A 473 6.92 -3.47 -1.31
N PHE A 474 6.43 -2.81 -2.37
CA PHE A 474 7.28 -2.05 -3.29
C PHE A 474 7.77 -0.75 -2.66
N VAL A 475 6.90 -0.09 -1.88
CA VAL A 475 7.22 1.16 -1.20
C VAL A 475 8.25 0.97 -0.07
N GLU A 476 8.08 -0.06 0.77
CA GLU A 476 9.06 -0.38 1.82
C GLU A 476 10.43 -0.76 1.24
N ARG A 477 10.43 -1.54 0.15
CA ARG A 477 11.65 -1.98 -0.57
C ARG A 477 12.22 -0.89 -1.50
N LYS A 478 11.53 0.23 -1.69
CA LYS A 478 11.90 1.34 -2.59
C LYS A 478 12.03 0.94 -4.06
N ILE A 479 11.24 -0.04 -4.49
CA ILE A 479 11.25 -0.57 -5.86
C ILE A 479 10.27 0.26 -6.69
N PRO A 480 10.71 0.86 -7.82
CA PRO A 480 9.82 1.53 -8.74
C PRO A 480 8.72 0.62 -9.27
N PHE A 481 7.49 1.13 -9.41
CA PHE A 481 6.39 0.35 -9.98
C PHE A 481 5.52 1.13 -10.96
N ALA A 482 5.01 0.45 -11.97
CA ALA A 482 3.91 0.92 -12.82
C ALA A 482 2.68 0.03 -12.64
N ILE A 483 1.52 0.56 -13.00
CA ILE A 483 0.24 -0.05 -12.67
C ILE A 483 -0.85 0.37 -13.65
N THR A 484 -1.59 -0.61 -14.18
CA THR A 484 -2.85 -0.39 -14.87
C THR A 484 -4.02 -0.81 -13.99
N VAL A 485 -5.21 -0.30 -14.31
CA VAL A 485 -6.45 -0.58 -13.59
C VAL A 485 -7.18 -1.74 -14.27
N GLY A 486 -7.64 -2.71 -13.50
CA GLY A 486 -8.48 -3.82 -13.99
C GLY A 486 -9.97 -3.54 -13.89
N ASN A 487 -10.84 -4.54 -14.06
CA ASN A 487 -12.29 -4.33 -13.96
C ASN A 487 -12.84 -4.33 -12.52
N HIS A 488 -12.15 -4.96 -11.57
CA HIS A 488 -12.56 -5.01 -10.16
C HIS A 488 -12.02 -3.84 -9.32
N ASP A 489 -10.96 -3.16 -9.78
CA ASP A 489 -10.31 -2.05 -9.06
C ASP A 489 -11.25 -0.86 -8.78
N ASP A 490 -12.28 -0.60 -9.61
CA ASP A 490 -13.24 0.50 -9.43
C ASP A 490 -14.67 0.08 -9.05
N GLU A 491 -14.85 -1.15 -8.57
CA GLU A 491 -16.12 -1.66 -8.03
C GLU A 491 -16.30 -1.41 -6.52
N GLY A 492 -15.23 -0.99 -5.82
CA GLY A 492 -15.23 -0.74 -4.37
C GLY A 492 -15.70 0.67 -3.97
N SER A 493 -15.02 1.28 -3.00
CA SER A 493 -15.38 2.62 -2.47
C SER A 493 -14.87 3.81 -3.29
N LEU A 494 -13.99 3.56 -4.27
CA LEU A 494 -13.34 4.56 -5.13
C LEU A 494 -13.65 4.29 -6.61
N LYS A 495 -13.85 5.34 -7.40
CA LYS A 495 -14.02 5.24 -8.86
C LYS A 495 -12.69 5.07 -9.60
N ARG A 496 -12.73 4.69 -10.88
CA ARG A 496 -11.56 4.51 -11.76
C ARG A 496 -10.56 5.67 -11.73
N GLU A 497 -11.08 6.90 -11.81
CA GLU A 497 -10.29 8.14 -11.69
C GLU A 497 -9.61 8.27 -10.32
N GLU A 498 -10.32 7.90 -9.26
CA GLU A 498 -9.86 8.05 -7.87
C GLU A 498 -8.83 6.98 -7.52
N ILE A 499 -9.06 5.72 -7.89
CA ILE A 499 -8.12 4.62 -7.65
C ILE A 499 -6.85 4.77 -8.50
N MET A 500 -6.96 5.14 -9.79
CA MET A 500 -5.78 5.44 -10.61
C MET A 500 -5.02 6.66 -10.08
N GLY A 501 -5.73 7.66 -9.56
CA GLY A 501 -5.14 8.81 -8.88
C GLY A 501 -4.28 8.37 -7.70
N LEU A 502 -4.84 7.58 -6.78
CA LEU A 502 -4.11 6.97 -5.67
C LEU A 502 -2.87 6.24 -6.18
N TYR A 503 -3.03 5.32 -7.13
CA TYR A 503 -1.94 4.53 -7.72
C TYR A 503 -0.81 5.40 -8.32
N ALA A 504 -1.14 6.54 -8.93
CA ALA A 504 -0.19 7.45 -9.56
C ALA A 504 0.52 8.42 -8.59
N ASP A 505 -0.07 8.78 -7.44
CA ASP A 505 0.50 9.72 -6.44
C ASP A 505 1.24 9.00 -5.30
N MET A 506 1.39 7.68 -5.39
CA MET A 506 2.16 6.87 -4.43
C MET A 506 3.68 7.00 -4.64
N PRO A 507 4.50 6.91 -3.56
CA PRO A 507 5.96 6.95 -3.66
C PRO A 507 6.47 5.76 -4.49
N TYR A 508 7.53 5.97 -5.26
CA TYR A 508 8.08 5.01 -6.22
C TYR A 508 7.15 4.61 -7.39
N SER A 509 5.91 5.12 -7.43
CA SER A 509 5.06 4.99 -8.62
C SER A 509 5.64 5.80 -9.78
N VAL A 510 5.83 5.15 -10.93
CA VAL A 510 6.12 5.80 -12.21
C VAL A 510 4.87 5.95 -13.08
N ALA A 511 3.69 5.63 -12.54
CA ALA A 511 2.42 5.71 -13.26
C ALA A 511 1.88 7.14 -13.38
N ALA A 512 1.02 7.37 -14.36
CA ALA A 512 0.36 8.65 -14.60
C ALA A 512 -1.12 8.46 -14.97
N MET A 513 -1.94 9.48 -14.75
CA MET A 513 -3.36 9.47 -15.14
C MET A 513 -3.56 9.35 -16.66
N GLY A 514 -2.61 9.89 -17.44
CA GLY A 514 -2.78 10.16 -18.86
C GLY A 514 -3.51 11.49 -19.10
N PRO A 515 -3.67 11.93 -20.37
CA PRO A 515 -4.34 13.18 -20.68
C PRO A 515 -5.86 13.05 -20.51
N ALA A 516 -6.49 14.02 -19.84
CA ALA A 516 -7.94 14.03 -19.57
C ALA A 516 -8.86 14.08 -20.82
N SER A 517 -8.30 14.17 -22.02
CA SER A 517 -9.00 14.10 -23.31
C SER A 517 -9.00 12.70 -23.95
N ILE A 518 -8.32 11.72 -23.33
CA ILE A 518 -8.22 10.34 -23.78
C ILE A 518 -9.17 9.48 -22.92
N ASP A 519 -9.81 8.47 -23.52
CA ASP A 519 -10.69 7.56 -22.78
C ASP A 519 -9.91 6.68 -21.80
N GLY A 520 -10.46 6.52 -20.59
CA GLY A 520 -9.84 5.76 -19.51
C GLY A 520 -8.77 6.53 -18.73
N PHE A 521 -8.27 5.92 -17.67
CA PHE A 521 -7.24 6.45 -16.77
C PHE A 521 -6.09 5.45 -16.62
N GLY A 522 -4.85 5.93 -16.64
CA GLY A 522 -3.67 5.06 -16.67
C GLY A 522 -3.11 4.83 -18.08
N ASN A 523 -3.38 5.76 -19.01
CA ASN A 523 -2.77 5.77 -20.35
C ASN A 523 -1.46 6.56 -20.32
N TYR A 524 -0.30 5.90 -20.40
CA TYR A 524 1.02 6.57 -20.34
C TYR A 524 2.15 5.70 -20.91
N VAL A 525 3.30 6.32 -21.21
CA VAL A 525 4.55 5.62 -21.54
C VAL A 525 5.60 5.85 -20.44
N VAL A 526 6.28 4.78 -20.03
CA VAL A 526 7.46 4.84 -19.17
C VAL A 526 8.69 4.56 -20.03
N THR A 527 9.71 5.41 -19.92
CA THR A 527 10.98 5.20 -20.63
C THR A 527 12.09 4.83 -19.67
N VAL A 528 12.92 3.85 -20.06
CA VAL A 528 14.14 3.49 -19.33
C VAL A 528 15.34 4.03 -20.10
N GLN A 529 16.22 4.75 -19.42
CA GLN A 529 17.37 5.39 -20.05
C GLN A 529 18.56 4.44 -20.19
N GLY A 530 19.22 4.49 -21.35
CA GLY A 530 20.53 3.91 -21.55
C GLY A 530 21.58 4.57 -20.64
N LYS A 531 22.27 3.76 -19.83
CA LYS A 531 23.23 4.23 -18.81
C LYS A 531 24.26 5.24 -19.32
N SER A 532 24.81 5.01 -20.52
CA SER A 532 25.84 5.88 -21.13
C SER A 532 25.26 7.03 -21.95
N SER A 533 24.19 6.79 -22.71
CA SER A 533 23.67 7.74 -23.71
C SER A 533 22.59 8.69 -23.18
N LYS A 534 21.98 8.35 -22.02
CA LYS A 534 20.75 8.96 -21.47
C LYS A 534 19.60 9.02 -22.48
N ALA A 535 19.63 8.14 -23.47
CA ALA A 535 18.65 8.02 -24.54
C ALA A 535 17.71 6.84 -24.23
N THR A 536 16.54 6.80 -24.84
CA THR A 536 15.50 5.80 -24.53
C THR A 536 15.95 4.41 -24.98
N ALA A 537 16.27 3.56 -24.01
CA ALA A 537 16.64 2.16 -24.23
C ALA A 537 15.39 1.26 -24.26
N LEU A 538 14.44 1.49 -23.36
CA LEU A 538 13.17 0.78 -23.33
C LEU A 538 11.98 1.75 -23.37
N SER A 539 10.93 1.36 -24.08
CA SER A 539 9.62 2.04 -24.12
C SER A 539 8.54 1.08 -23.60
N LEU A 540 7.97 1.38 -22.44
CA LEU A 540 6.96 0.55 -21.79
C LEU A 540 5.61 1.30 -21.82
N TYR A 541 4.68 0.80 -22.62
CA TYR A 541 3.36 1.42 -22.82
C TYR A 541 2.34 0.83 -21.85
N PHE A 542 1.58 1.70 -21.16
CA PHE A 542 0.53 1.32 -20.22
C PHE A 542 -0.80 1.88 -20.72
N VAL A 543 -1.83 1.02 -20.77
CA VAL A 543 -3.11 1.36 -21.41
C VAL A 543 -4.28 0.96 -20.53
N ASP A 544 -5.28 1.84 -20.42
CA ASP A 544 -6.55 1.50 -19.78
C ASP A 544 -7.39 0.62 -20.72
N SER A 545 -7.36 -0.70 -20.52
CA SER A 545 -8.23 -1.65 -21.24
C SER A 545 -9.71 -1.56 -20.85
N HIS A 546 -10.08 -0.64 -19.95
CA HIS A 546 -11.42 -0.42 -19.40
C HIS A 546 -11.90 -1.60 -18.53
N ALA A 547 -13.21 -1.67 -18.28
CA ALA A 547 -13.90 -2.71 -17.53
C ALA A 547 -15.00 -3.34 -18.41
N TYR A 548 -16.28 -3.21 -18.05
CA TYR A 548 -17.40 -3.74 -18.83
C TYR A 548 -17.87 -2.81 -19.95
N SER A 549 -18.34 -3.39 -21.05
CA SER A 549 -18.86 -2.65 -22.21
C SER A 549 -19.98 -1.69 -21.82
N LYS A 550 -19.82 -0.41 -22.21
CA LYS A 550 -20.83 0.65 -22.04
C LYS A 550 -22.10 0.42 -22.88
N THR A 551 -22.07 -0.52 -23.84
CA THR A 551 -23.18 -0.88 -24.74
C THR A 551 -23.44 -2.39 -24.78
N PRO A 552 -23.79 -3.03 -23.64
CA PRO A 552 -23.79 -4.49 -23.51
C PRO A 552 -24.86 -5.19 -24.38
N LYS A 553 -25.84 -4.45 -24.91
CA LYS A 553 -26.83 -4.96 -25.89
C LYS A 553 -26.25 -5.19 -27.30
N VAL A 554 -25.19 -4.47 -27.66
CA VAL A 554 -24.55 -4.54 -28.98
C VAL A 554 -23.23 -5.31 -28.87
N THR A 555 -22.45 -4.98 -27.84
CA THR A 555 -21.14 -5.58 -27.54
C THR A 555 -21.17 -6.11 -26.10
N PRO A 556 -21.79 -7.29 -25.83
CA PRO A 556 -21.82 -7.87 -24.49
C PRO A 556 -20.44 -8.33 -24.02
N GLY A 557 -20.21 -8.28 -22.71
CA GLY A 557 -18.94 -8.61 -22.06
C GLY A 557 -18.09 -7.37 -21.78
N TYR A 558 -16.78 -7.55 -21.86
CA TYR A 558 -15.79 -6.52 -21.57
C TYR A 558 -15.70 -5.44 -22.65
N ASP A 559 -15.24 -4.27 -22.23
CA ASP A 559 -14.96 -3.14 -23.09
C ASP A 559 -13.57 -3.26 -23.76
N TRP A 560 -13.24 -2.33 -24.64
CA TRP A 560 -12.00 -2.38 -25.45
C TRP A 560 -11.25 -1.05 -25.47
N ILE A 561 -9.94 -1.11 -25.72
CA ILE A 561 -9.06 0.05 -25.97
C ILE A 561 -9.60 0.88 -27.14
N LYS A 562 -9.86 2.16 -26.89
CA LYS A 562 -10.51 3.12 -27.80
C LYS A 562 -9.57 3.70 -28.85
N GLU A 563 -10.15 4.17 -29.95
CA GLU A 563 -9.42 4.78 -31.06
C GLU A 563 -8.56 5.99 -30.63
N ASN A 564 -9.07 6.83 -29.72
CA ASN A 564 -8.28 7.96 -29.18
C ASN A 564 -7.09 7.50 -28.31
N GLN A 565 -7.21 6.38 -27.58
CA GLN A 565 -6.07 5.76 -26.89
C GLN A 565 -5.04 5.25 -27.90
N LEU A 566 -5.49 4.61 -29.00
CA LEU A 566 -4.58 4.12 -30.06
C LEU A 566 -3.85 5.27 -30.77
N ILE A 567 -4.55 6.36 -31.09
CA ILE A 567 -3.95 7.61 -31.62
C ILE A 567 -2.96 8.20 -30.61
N TYR A 568 -3.30 8.23 -29.32
CA TYR A 568 -2.43 8.71 -28.26
C TYR A 568 -1.13 7.89 -28.14
N LEU A 569 -1.19 6.56 -28.22
CA LEU A 569 0.00 5.70 -28.18
C LEU A 569 0.94 5.97 -29.36
N LYS A 570 0.40 6.24 -30.55
CA LYS A 570 1.20 6.67 -31.73
C LYS A 570 1.89 8.01 -31.48
N GLN A 571 1.17 8.99 -30.93
CA GLN A 571 1.73 10.31 -30.59
C GLN A 571 2.84 10.22 -29.53
N GLU A 572 2.66 9.40 -28.48
CA GLU A 572 3.69 9.16 -27.47
C GLU A 572 4.93 8.50 -28.09
N ALA A 573 4.76 7.49 -28.96
CA ALA A 573 5.86 6.86 -29.69
C ALA A 573 6.63 7.85 -30.57
N GLU A 574 5.92 8.67 -31.37
CA GLU A 574 6.52 9.74 -32.18
C GLU A 574 7.31 10.73 -31.32
N SER A 575 6.79 11.10 -30.14
CA SER A 575 7.43 12.06 -29.23
C SER A 575 8.80 11.60 -28.71
N ILE A 576 8.97 10.28 -28.50
CA ILE A 576 10.20 9.67 -28.00
C ILE A 576 11.12 9.14 -29.11
N GLN A 577 10.66 9.09 -30.37
CA GLN A 577 11.39 8.48 -31.48
C GLN A 577 12.83 9.00 -31.62
N ASN A 578 13.04 10.31 -31.51
CA ASN A 578 14.39 10.92 -31.58
C ASN A 578 15.34 10.40 -30.49
N SER A 579 14.81 10.10 -29.30
CA SER A 579 15.56 9.50 -28.19
C SER A 579 15.86 8.02 -28.46
N VAL A 580 14.88 7.27 -28.99
CA VAL A 580 15.06 5.86 -29.41
C VAL A 580 16.12 5.74 -30.52
N GLU A 581 16.07 6.59 -31.55
CA GLU A 581 17.10 6.60 -32.61
C GLU A 581 18.48 7.00 -32.10
N LYS A 582 18.56 7.90 -31.12
CA LYS A 582 19.82 8.25 -30.45
C LYS A 582 20.38 7.06 -29.66
N TYR A 583 19.53 6.23 -29.06
CA TYR A 583 19.95 4.99 -28.40
C TYR A 583 20.45 3.96 -29.42
N ARG A 584 19.71 3.73 -30.51
CA ARG A 584 20.09 2.80 -31.60
C ARG A 584 21.46 3.11 -32.19
N LYS A 585 21.80 4.39 -32.34
CA LYS A 585 23.13 4.87 -32.79
C LYS A 585 24.30 4.54 -31.84
N SER A 586 24.05 3.98 -30.66
CA SER A 586 25.09 3.51 -29.72
C SER A 586 25.46 2.02 -29.88
N ASN A 587 25.10 1.40 -31.01
CA ASN A 587 25.25 -0.04 -31.29
C ASN A 587 24.53 -0.94 -30.27
N LYS A 588 23.35 -0.49 -29.83
CA LYS A 588 22.44 -1.20 -28.92
C LYS A 588 21.05 -1.19 -29.50
N ILE A 589 20.24 -2.19 -29.15
CA ILE A 589 18.92 -2.41 -29.73
C ILE A 589 17.87 -1.96 -28.71
N PRO A 590 17.14 -0.86 -28.98
CA PRO A 590 16.04 -0.46 -28.11
C PRO A 590 14.88 -1.46 -28.22
N LEU A 591 14.15 -1.67 -27.14
CA LEU A 591 13.06 -2.65 -27.03
C LEU A 591 11.78 -1.98 -26.52
N ALA A 592 10.61 -2.48 -26.92
CA ALA A 592 9.34 -1.96 -26.46
C ALA A 592 8.35 -3.07 -26.06
N MET A 593 7.61 -2.80 -24.98
CA MET A 593 6.58 -3.68 -24.42
C MET A 593 5.30 -2.89 -24.14
N ALA A 594 4.15 -3.57 -24.12
CA ALA A 594 2.89 -3.01 -23.67
C ALA A 594 2.28 -3.80 -22.51
N PHE A 595 1.61 -3.11 -21.59
CA PHE A 595 0.96 -3.68 -20.43
C PHE A 595 -0.45 -3.07 -20.26
N PHE A 596 -1.43 -3.94 -20.05
CA PHE A 596 -2.83 -3.60 -19.80
C PHE A 596 -3.52 -4.78 -19.10
N HIS A 597 -4.79 -4.66 -18.70
CA HIS A 597 -5.43 -5.70 -17.90
C HIS A 597 -6.17 -6.75 -18.75
N ILE A 598 -7.15 -6.32 -19.55
CA ILE A 598 -8.03 -7.21 -20.33
C ILE A 598 -7.33 -7.60 -21.65
N PRO A 599 -7.21 -8.90 -22.00
CA PRO A 599 -6.55 -9.37 -23.22
C PRO A 599 -7.18 -8.80 -24.49
N LEU A 600 -6.36 -8.70 -25.55
CA LEU A 600 -6.86 -8.40 -26.90
C LEU A 600 -7.58 -9.62 -27.51
N PRO A 601 -8.50 -9.44 -28.48
CA PRO A 601 -9.17 -10.56 -29.14
C PRO A 601 -8.20 -11.60 -29.73
N GLU A 602 -7.02 -11.18 -30.19
CA GLU A 602 -5.96 -12.01 -30.74
C GLU A 602 -5.38 -13.04 -29.76
N PHE A 603 -5.51 -12.85 -28.44
CA PHE A 603 -5.12 -13.87 -27.45
C PHE A 603 -5.90 -15.20 -27.62
N ARG A 604 -7.06 -15.16 -28.31
CA ARG A 604 -7.88 -16.33 -28.66
C ARG A 604 -7.32 -17.16 -29.81
N ASN A 605 -6.28 -16.71 -30.50
CA ASN A 605 -5.74 -17.36 -31.70
C ASN A 605 -4.91 -18.62 -31.38
N LEU A 606 -5.40 -19.48 -30.48
CA LEU A 606 -4.76 -20.68 -29.91
C LEU A 606 -4.40 -21.77 -30.93
N ASN A 607 -4.72 -21.56 -32.20
CA ASN A 607 -4.22 -22.33 -33.34
C ASN A 607 -2.81 -21.89 -33.81
N GLN A 608 -2.28 -20.79 -33.26
CA GLN A 608 -0.91 -20.31 -33.44
C GLN A 608 0.00 -20.82 -32.30
N PRO A 609 1.34 -20.82 -32.47
CA PRO A 609 2.26 -21.28 -31.43
C PRO A 609 2.10 -20.51 -30.12
N PHE A 610 2.07 -21.22 -29.00
CA PHE A 610 2.12 -20.65 -27.66
C PHE A 610 2.91 -21.56 -26.71
N ILE A 611 3.44 -20.97 -25.64
CA ILE A 611 4.21 -21.66 -24.60
C ILE A 611 3.63 -21.28 -23.23
N GLY A 612 3.45 -22.28 -22.36
CA GLY A 612 2.77 -22.14 -21.07
C GLY A 612 1.36 -22.76 -21.08
N GLU A 613 0.58 -22.46 -20.06
CA GLU A 613 -0.68 -23.13 -19.78
C GLU A 613 -1.89 -22.26 -20.16
N ASN A 614 -2.75 -22.80 -21.01
CA ASN A 614 -4.10 -22.30 -21.29
C ASN A 614 -5.10 -23.16 -20.51
N ARG A 615 -5.63 -22.63 -19.41
CA ARG A 615 -6.46 -23.35 -18.43
C ARG A 615 -7.90 -22.86 -18.39
N GLU A 616 -8.18 -21.63 -18.82
CA GLU A 616 -9.52 -21.06 -18.86
C GLU A 616 -9.83 -20.33 -20.17
N GLY A 617 -11.12 -20.06 -20.42
CA GLY A 617 -11.56 -19.44 -21.67
C GLY A 617 -11.21 -17.95 -21.71
N VAL A 618 -10.48 -17.52 -22.74
CA VAL A 618 -10.01 -16.13 -22.89
C VAL A 618 -11.15 -15.11 -22.96
N THR A 619 -11.21 -14.18 -22.00
CA THR A 619 -12.35 -13.26 -21.81
C THR A 619 -12.21 -11.87 -22.47
N ALA A 620 -11.26 -11.69 -23.40
CA ALA A 620 -11.10 -10.49 -24.25
C ALA A 620 -12.42 -9.88 -24.81
N PRO A 621 -12.48 -8.58 -25.17
CA PRO A 621 -13.69 -7.99 -25.77
C PRO A 621 -14.12 -8.71 -27.06
N ARG A 622 -15.40 -8.56 -27.43
CA ARG A 622 -15.93 -9.05 -28.72
C ARG A 622 -15.56 -8.15 -29.90
N TYR A 623 -15.37 -6.86 -29.64
CA TYR A 623 -14.96 -5.89 -30.65
C TYR A 623 -13.43 -5.83 -30.71
N ASN A 624 -12.87 -5.94 -31.92
CA ASN A 624 -11.44 -5.70 -32.15
C ASN A 624 -11.24 -4.27 -32.66
N SER A 625 -10.49 -3.46 -31.92
CA SER A 625 -10.16 -2.09 -32.28
C SER A 625 -8.90 -1.94 -33.15
N GLY A 626 -8.25 -3.04 -33.54
CA GLY A 626 -6.96 -3.00 -34.24
C GLY A 626 -5.78 -2.69 -33.31
N ALA A 627 -5.98 -2.78 -31.98
CA ALA A 627 -4.95 -2.46 -30.99
C ALA A 627 -3.64 -3.25 -31.21
N ARG A 628 -3.71 -4.55 -31.55
CA ARG A 628 -2.52 -5.37 -31.85
C ARG A 628 -1.72 -4.84 -33.04
N GLN A 629 -2.40 -4.34 -34.08
CA GLN A 629 -1.75 -3.72 -35.23
C GLN A 629 -1.05 -2.43 -34.81
N VAL A 630 -1.74 -1.55 -34.08
CA VAL A 630 -1.17 -0.27 -33.61
C VAL A 630 0.03 -0.48 -32.69
N LEU A 631 -0.03 -1.44 -31.77
CA LEU A 631 1.11 -1.82 -30.92
C LEU A 631 2.31 -2.27 -31.76
N SER A 632 2.09 -3.05 -32.83
CA SER A 632 3.17 -3.47 -33.74
C SER A 632 3.73 -2.31 -34.55
N GLU A 633 2.89 -1.36 -34.99
CA GLU A 633 3.30 -0.17 -35.74
C GLU A 633 4.20 0.76 -34.92
N ILE A 634 3.99 0.85 -33.60
CA ILE A 634 4.86 1.61 -32.67
C ILE A 634 6.05 0.79 -32.15
N GLY A 635 6.27 -0.42 -32.68
CA GLY A 635 7.44 -1.26 -32.39
C GLY A 635 7.37 -2.10 -31.12
N VAL A 636 6.19 -2.31 -30.53
CA VAL A 636 6.02 -3.24 -29.39
C VAL A 636 6.19 -4.69 -29.88
N SER A 637 7.12 -5.41 -29.28
CA SER A 637 7.39 -6.83 -29.59
C SER A 637 6.63 -7.80 -28.67
N VAL A 638 6.29 -7.35 -27.47
CA VAL A 638 5.59 -8.15 -26.44
C VAL A 638 4.50 -7.31 -25.75
N ALA A 639 3.26 -7.78 -25.75
CA ALA A 639 2.18 -7.25 -24.93
C ALA A 639 1.85 -8.24 -23.81
N SER A 640 1.72 -7.77 -22.56
CA SER A 640 1.39 -8.63 -21.41
C SER A 640 0.20 -8.14 -20.59
N VAL A 641 -0.59 -9.09 -20.09
CA VAL A 641 -1.90 -8.86 -19.47
C VAL A 641 -2.15 -9.72 -18.23
N GLY A 642 -3.24 -9.42 -17.51
CA GLY A 642 -3.79 -10.24 -16.41
C GLY A 642 -5.15 -10.82 -16.81
N HIS A 643 -6.15 -10.66 -15.94
CA HIS A 643 -7.58 -10.86 -16.18
C HIS A 643 -8.04 -12.32 -16.32
N ASP A 644 -7.47 -13.10 -17.24
CA ASP A 644 -7.70 -14.55 -17.29
C ASP A 644 -6.70 -15.24 -16.34
N HIS A 645 -7.01 -15.20 -15.03
CA HIS A 645 -6.10 -15.53 -13.92
C HIS A 645 -5.32 -16.85 -14.07
N CYS A 646 -5.93 -17.89 -14.61
CA CYS A 646 -5.37 -19.22 -14.74
C CYS A 646 -4.65 -19.45 -16.06
N ASN A 647 -4.78 -18.54 -17.01
CA ASN A 647 -3.95 -18.52 -18.21
C ASN A 647 -2.61 -17.88 -17.88
N ASP A 648 -1.53 -18.47 -18.36
CA ASP A 648 -0.18 -17.94 -18.15
C ASP A 648 0.72 -18.09 -19.39
N TYR A 649 0.13 -18.42 -20.53
CA TYR A 649 0.86 -18.65 -21.77
C TYR A 649 1.34 -17.35 -22.43
N CYS A 650 2.38 -17.44 -23.25
CA CYS A 650 2.69 -16.45 -24.28
C CYS A 650 2.38 -17.04 -25.66
N LEU A 651 1.60 -16.34 -26.47
CA LEU A 651 1.18 -16.74 -27.81
C LEU A 651 1.83 -15.85 -28.87
N GLN A 652 2.40 -16.45 -29.92
CA GLN A 652 3.07 -15.74 -31.01
C GLN A 652 2.05 -15.37 -32.10
N ASP A 653 1.39 -14.23 -31.95
CA ASP A 653 0.38 -13.79 -32.92
C ASP A 653 1.05 -13.25 -34.19
N THR A 654 0.74 -13.87 -35.32
CA THR A 654 1.26 -13.53 -36.66
C THR A 654 0.11 -13.04 -37.54
N GLN A 655 0.19 -11.79 -38.00
CA GLN A 655 -0.78 -11.23 -38.95
C GLN A 655 -0.14 -11.07 -40.32
N GLN A 656 -0.89 -11.33 -41.40
CA GLN A 656 -0.40 -11.09 -42.76
C GLN A 656 -0.27 -9.56 -42.99
N SER A 657 0.96 -9.08 -43.10
CA SER A 657 1.27 -7.70 -43.47
C SER A 657 1.47 -7.58 -44.98
N SER A 658 1.04 -6.47 -45.56
CA SER A 658 1.34 -6.08 -46.94
C SER A 658 2.73 -5.45 -47.10
N SER A 659 3.46 -5.22 -46.00
CA SER A 659 4.83 -4.70 -45.97
C SER A 659 5.86 -5.80 -45.68
N PRO A 660 7.08 -5.76 -46.26
CA PRO A 660 8.12 -6.74 -45.96
C PRO A 660 8.59 -6.66 -44.51
N GLY A 661 8.20 -7.65 -43.72
CA GLY A 661 8.55 -7.80 -42.31
C GLY A 661 7.57 -8.76 -41.64
N ASP A 662 8.09 -9.72 -40.88
CA ASP A 662 7.27 -10.66 -40.12
C ASP A 662 6.50 -9.90 -39.03
N ASN A 663 5.22 -9.61 -39.28
CA ASN A 663 4.34 -8.95 -38.31
C ASN A 663 3.92 -9.95 -37.20
N LYS A 664 4.90 -10.28 -36.36
CA LYS A 664 4.80 -11.18 -35.21
C LYS A 664 4.87 -10.37 -33.92
N MET A 665 4.10 -10.77 -32.92
CA MET A 665 4.11 -10.19 -31.58
C MET A 665 3.82 -11.28 -30.55
N TRP A 666 4.48 -11.26 -29.41
CA TRP A 666 4.11 -12.13 -28.29
C TRP A 666 3.01 -11.50 -27.44
N LEU A 667 1.94 -12.25 -27.23
CA LEU A 667 0.80 -11.92 -26.40
C LEU A 667 0.83 -12.81 -25.15
N CYS A 668 1.22 -12.25 -24.01
CA CYS A 668 1.51 -12.98 -22.77
C CYS A 668 0.47 -12.75 -21.69
N PHE A 669 0.06 -13.80 -21.00
CA PHE A 669 -0.58 -13.69 -19.68
C PHE A 669 0.49 -13.71 -18.58
N GLY A 670 0.32 -12.87 -17.56
CA GLY A 670 1.17 -12.85 -16.36
C GLY A 670 0.92 -14.03 -15.42
N GLY A 671 -0.31 -14.57 -15.45
CA GLY A 671 -0.83 -15.48 -14.44
C GLY A 671 -1.23 -14.75 -13.15
N GLY A 672 -2.39 -15.08 -12.61
CA GLY A 672 -2.92 -14.49 -11.38
C GLY A 672 -2.12 -14.89 -10.15
N ALA A 673 -1.59 -13.89 -9.45
CA ALA A 673 -0.79 -14.05 -8.23
C ALA A 673 -1.66 -14.10 -6.96
N GLY A 674 -2.84 -13.46 -7.00
CA GLY A 674 -3.74 -13.32 -5.87
C GLY A 674 -4.47 -14.59 -5.46
N LEU A 675 -4.42 -14.93 -4.17
CA LEU A 675 -5.31 -15.94 -3.59
C LEU A 675 -6.73 -15.41 -3.34
N GLY A 676 -6.95 -14.09 -3.42
CA GLY A 676 -8.28 -13.48 -3.35
C GLY A 676 -9.09 -13.63 -4.64
N GLY A 677 -8.42 -13.88 -5.77
CA GLY A 677 -9.05 -13.99 -7.10
C GLY A 677 -9.30 -15.44 -7.51
N TYR A 678 -10.11 -15.66 -8.54
CA TYR A 678 -10.49 -17.01 -9.02
C TYR A 678 -9.26 -17.86 -9.42
N GLY A 679 -9.29 -19.17 -9.15
CA GLY A 679 -8.18 -20.11 -9.42
C GLY A 679 -8.61 -21.53 -9.77
N GLY A 680 -9.92 -21.78 -9.94
CA GLY A 680 -10.52 -23.12 -9.96
C GLY A 680 -10.18 -24.03 -11.15
N TYR A 681 -9.23 -23.66 -12.02
CA TYR A 681 -8.96 -24.38 -13.26
C TYR A 681 -7.78 -25.36 -13.15
N ASN A 682 -8.12 -26.65 -13.10
CA ASN A 682 -7.17 -27.78 -13.17
C ASN A 682 -6.05 -27.76 -12.11
N GLY A 683 -6.33 -27.26 -10.90
CA GLY A 683 -5.33 -27.16 -9.83
C GLY A 683 -4.28 -26.08 -10.09
N TYR A 684 -4.70 -24.92 -10.61
CA TYR A 684 -3.81 -23.79 -10.86
C TYR A 684 -3.15 -23.29 -9.56
N ILE A 685 -1.82 -23.30 -9.54
CA ILE A 685 -1.02 -22.67 -8.49
C ILE A 685 -0.73 -21.22 -8.89
N ARG A 686 -0.89 -20.28 -7.95
CA ARG A 686 -0.63 -18.86 -8.15
C ARG A 686 0.82 -18.64 -8.60
N ARG A 687 1.02 -17.69 -9.50
CA ARG A 687 2.34 -17.40 -10.07
C ARG A 687 2.52 -15.93 -10.40
N MET A 688 3.77 -15.53 -10.57
CA MET A 688 4.17 -14.23 -11.12
C MET A 688 5.10 -14.45 -12.30
N ARG A 689 5.08 -13.55 -13.29
CA ARG A 689 5.92 -13.60 -14.48
C ARG A 689 7.05 -12.59 -14.38
N VAL A 690 8.25 -12.97 -14.79
CA VAL A 690 9.45 -12.13 -14.81
C VAL A 690 9.85 -11.88 -16.26
N TYR A 691 10.36 -10.69 -16.56
CA TYR A 691 11.01 -10.36 -17.83
C TYR A 691 12.42 -9.84 -17.58
N GLU A 692 13.39 -10.28 -18.38
CA GLU A 692 14.73 -9.66 -18.48
C GLU A 692 14.91 -9.13 -19.90
N LEU A 693 15.14 -7.82 -20.01
CA LEU A 693 15.36 -7.13 -21.28
C LEU A 693 16.84 -6.78 -21.42
N ASP A 694 17.54 -7.40 -22.36
CA ASP A 694 18.96 -7.17 -22.65
C ASP A 694 19.10 -6.39 -23.97
N THR A 695 19.34 -5.09 -23.85
CA THR A 695 19.46 -4.19 -25.02
C THR A 695 20.81 -4.26 -25.73
N SER A 696 21.80 -4.98 -25.16
CA SER A 696 23.05 -5.29 -25.87
C SER A 696 22.85 -6.37 -26.94
N LYS A 697 21.88 -7.27 -26.71
CA LYS A 697 21.49 -8.35 -27.63
C LYS A 697 20.15 -8.10 -28.34
N GLY A 698 19.39 -7.08 -27.93
CA GLY A 698 17.99 -6.93 -28.34
C GLY A 698 17.16 -8.15 -27.94
N GLU A 699 17.39 -8.66 -26.74
CA GLU A 699 16.78 -9.89 -26.23
C GLU A 699 15.71 -9.57 -25.18
N ILE A 700 14.57 -10.27 -25.24
CA ILE A 700 13.58 -10.30 -24.15
C ILE A 700 13.42 -11.75 -23.72
N LYS A 701 13.84 -12.06 -22.49
CA LYS A 701 13.58 -13.33 -21.81
C LYS A 701 12.41 -13.21 -20.86
N THR A 702 11.73 -14.31 -20.61
CA THR A 702 10.72 -14.39 -19.56
C THR A 702 10.66 -15.78 -18.94
N TRP A 703 10.22 -15.85 -17.69
CA TRP A 703 9.97 -17.07 -16.93
C TRP A 703 8.92 -16.79 -15.84
N LYS A 704 8.50 -17.82 -15.10
CA LYS A 704 7.52 -17.69 -14.02
C LYS A 704 8.04 -18.28 -12.70
N ARG A 705 7.46 -17.80 -11.58
CA ARG A 705 7.64 -18.30 -10.21
C ARG A 705 6.28 -18.70 -9.63
N THR A 706 6.14 -19.87 -9.03
CA THR A 706 4.89 -20.33 -8.41
C THR A 706 4.89 -20.13 -6.89
N GLU A 707 3.71 -20.09 -6.28
CA GLU A 707 3.53 -19.84 -4.84
C GLU A 707 3.93 -21.04 -3.96
N ASP A 708 3.73 -22.26 -4.45
CA ASP A 708 4.11 -23.49 -3.74
C ASP A 708 5.63 -23.71 -3.68
N ASN A 709 6.34 -23.28 -4.73
CA ASN A 709 7.79 -23.43 -4.85
C ASN A 709 8.44 -22.23 -5.58
N PRO A 710 8.45 -21.04 -4.96
CA PRO A 710 8.99 -19.83 -5.58
C PRO A 710 10.49 -19.90 -5.85
N GLY A 711 11.21 -20.84 -5.24
CA GLY A 711 12.64 -21.08 -5.51
C GLY A 711 12.92 -21.63 -6.92
N ASN A 712 11.95 -22.33 -7.53
CA ASN A 712 12.08 -22.86 -8.88
C ASN A 712 11.70 -21.83 -9.95
N ILE A 713 12.30 -21.98 -11.13
CA ILE A 713 11.94 -21.27 -12.36
C ILE A 713 11.14 -22.24 -13.23
N ILE A 714 10.05 -21.79 -13.84
CA ILE A 714 9.30 -22.55 -14.85
C ILE A 714 9.13 -21.73 -16.13
N ASP A 715 9.01 -22.44 -17.26
CA ASP A 715 8.81 -21.92 -18.62
C ASP A 715 9.72 -20.73 -18.98
N GLU A 716 11.03 -20.92 -18.78
CA GLU A 716 12.03 -19.97 -19.27
C GLU A 716 12.10 -20.00 -20.81
N GLN A 717 11.95 -18.83 -21.43
CA GLN A 717 11.85 -18.69 -22.87
C GLN A 717 12.43 -17.36 -23.37
N VAL A 718 12.98 -17.38 -24.58
CA VAL A 718 13.40 -16.17 -25.32
C VAL A 718 12.25 -15.77 -26.25
N LEU A 719 11.72 -14.56 -26.08
CA LEU A 719 10.63 -14.01 -26.89
C LEU A 719 11.16 -13.19 -28.07
N VAL A 720 12.23 -12.43 -27.84
CA VAL A 720 12.85 -11.53 -28.81
C VAL A 720 14.36 -11.78 -28.77
N SER A 721 15.03 -11.72 -29.92
CA SER A 721 16.49 -11.76 -30.03
C SER A 721 16.92 -10.91 -31.22
N ASN A 722 18.03 -10.16 -31.10
CA ASN A 722 18.47 -9.19 -32.09
C ASN A 722 17.42 -8.11 -32.46
N GLY A 723 16.43 -7.89 -31.59
CA GLY A 723 15.28 -7.01 -31.84
C GLY A 723 14.12 -7.65 -32.59
N ASP A 724 14.29 -8.87 -33.12
CA ASP A 724 13.27 -9.60 -33.86
C ASP A 724 12.52 -10.58 -32.94
N VAL A 725 11.20 -10.70 -33.16
CA VAL A 725 10.36 -11.71 -32.48
C VAL A 725 10.74 -13.10 -33.00
N VAL A 726 11.35 -13.91 -32.12
CA VAL A 726 11.82 -15.24 -32.51
C VAL A 726 10.68 -16.25 -32.56
N ASN A 727 10.75 -17.16 -33.53
CA ASN A 727 9.97 -18.40 -33.50
C ASN A 727 10.53 -19.33 -32.41
N TRP A 728 9.65 -20.14 -31.84
CA TRP A 728 10.03 -21.31 -31.05
C TRP A 728 10.06 -22.56 -31.94
#